data_AF-A0AAU7QBC2-F1
#
_entry.id   AF-A0AAU7QBC2-F1
#
_cell.length_a   1.000
_cell.length_b   1.000
_cell.length_c   1.000
_cell.angle_alpha   90.00
_cell.angle_beta   90.00
_cell.angle_gamma   90.00
#
_symmetry.space_group_name_H-M   'P 1'
#
loop_
_entity.id
_entity.type
_entity.pdbx_description
1 polymer ?
#
loop_
_entity_poly.entity_id
_entity_poly.type
_entity_poly.pdbx_seq_one_letter_code
_entity_poly.pdbx_strand_id
1 'polypeptide(L)'
;MKQDINKEFRTLFLAGLAGLTVVSASAMAAQNSPAINALLQQAAYWHDKAHNDLAEESLQKILAVDSNNADALYLLALYAMSNGQRAQAQQWRQRLMAASPNDPRLQNLDNARVMQAISPTQLANARQLAAQGNTARAIETYRTLFQGDKPLDSLAVEYYETLAGIPASRPEAIAGLRDRLSQQPADNAAKLALGRILTYDESTRREGIGLLMPLAAGNKDADGALRQALIWLAPKPEDKAVYDSYMQRHPEDSGVLTHFQQSVGGVEKGQGYTALNSGDLAAARSRFEAVLTANPNDGDALAGLGYIAMRGGDFAAAENYLNQAVKQGGPNSAQWASLAKDAHFYGTLNKAKGAVSSGDLNSALAISEPLAQAGGDKGESAALFRADVERRKNDLAGAEQTYRDLIAKDSQNTDAKLGLYYTLQQAHKGAEAQQLLQTIPANKRPKVYAGINVDPLRQQAAQALQAGDPQRAMNLLQLALQKQPSNIWVRLDMARILQQQGDGAQAQSLMSAVGQSGGPDNLYAAALFASETKRWSTASQLLASIPPNRRNRAMRDLAASVNFNEQMSSAEAYMQQGNRTAALNTLRALAQTPPSAPSDVGNLAQDLLKLGDSATAVSLVRNNMRNGVNGNVGDYAAQIGVLNQAGLNGEAEAFLNNPKIVASSTPAELSRIRQGFDHQSGGRFA
;
A
#
# COMPACT_ATOMS: atom_id res chain seq x y z
N MET A 1 -73.17 25.22 -5.28
CA MET A 1 -73.21 24.66 -6.66
C MET A 1 -72.89 23.19 -6.51
N LYS A 2 -73.88 22.28 -6.57
CA LYS A 2 -74.36 21.57 -7.79
C LYS A 2 -73.17 20.97 -8.57
N GLN A 3 -73.09 19.70 -8.95
CA GLN A 3 -73.98 18.53 -8.96
C GLN A 3 -73.10 17.32 -9.36
N ASP A 4 -73.26 16.18 -8.69
CA ASP A 4 -73.60 14.85 -9.24
C ASP A 4 -73.35 14.49 -10.73
N ILE A 5 -72.73 13.31 -10.97
CA ILE A 5 -73.20 12.16 -11.81
C ILE A 5 -72.07 11.40 -12.58
N ASN A 6 -71.96 10.11 -12.22
CA ASN A 6 -71.69 8.87 -12.98
C ASN A 6 -70.72 8.84 -14.17
N LYS A 7 -69.69 7.96 -14.18
CA LYS A 7 -69.67 6.49 -14.41
C LYS A 7 -69.57 6.09 -15.89
N GLU A 8 -68.65 5.16 -16.15
CA GLU A 8 -68.49 4.27 -17.31
C GLU A 8 -67.62 4.72 -18.50
N PHE A 9 -66.40 4.16 -18.53
CA PHE A 9 -65.54 4.02 -19.70
C PHE A 9 -65.93 2.75 -20.47
N ARG A 10 -66.35 2.91 -21.73
CA ARG A 10 -66.46 1.83 -22.71
C ARG A 10 -65.82 2.27 -24.02
N THR A 11 -64.90 1.43 -24.51
CA THR A 11 -64.53 1.20 -25.92
C THR A 11 -64.07 2.39 -26.78
N LEU A 12 -62.80 2.32 -27.21
CA LEU A 12 -62.35 2.87 -28.49
C LEU A 12 -61.31 1.90 -29.10
N PHE A 13 -61.69 1.33 -30.25
CA PHE A 13 -60.83 0.63 -31.20
C PHE A 13 -60.73 1.50 -32.46
N LEU A 14 -59.63 1.32 -33.21
CA LEU A 14 -59.31 1.80 -34.58
C LEU A 14 -58.74 3.21 -34.75
N ALA A 15 -57.44 3.28 -35.06
CA ALA A 15 -56.96 3.72 -36.39
C ALA A 15 -55.43 3.53 -36.49
N GLY A 16 -54.96 2.96 -37.61
CA GLY A 16 -53.52 2.81 -37.91
C GLY A 16 -53.21 1.97 -39.15
N LEU A 17 -53.58 2.47 -40.33
CA LEU A 17 -52.92 2.21 -41.63
C LEU A 17 -51.40 2.54 -41.52
N ALA A 18 -50.46 2.13 -42.36
CA ALA A 18 -50.28 1.17 -43.44
C ALA A 18 -48.79 1.24 -43.82
N GLY A 19 -48.17 0.12 -44.15
CA GLY A 19 -46.81 0.07 -44.72
C GLY A 19 -46.63 -1.18 -45.56
N LEU A 20 -46.91 -1.05 -46.86
CA LEU A 20 -46.77 -2.09 -47.89
C LEU A 20 -45.31 -2.47 -48.11
N THR A 21 -45.02 -3.78 -48.08
CA THR A 21 -44.13 -4.39 -49.08
C THR A 21 -44.79 -5.67 -49.59
N VAL A 22 -44.85 -5.78 -50.91
CA VAL A 22 -45.47 -6.88 -51.65
C VAL A 22 -44.43 -7.98 -51.83
N VAL A 23 -44.74 -9.19 -51.38
CA VAL A 23 -44.20 -10.43 -51.96
C VAL A 23 -45.39 -11.29 -52.37
N SER A 24 -45.30 -11.78 -53.60
CA SER A 24 -46.35 -12.34 -54.43
C SER A 24 -47.05 -13.57 -53.86
N ALA A 25 -48.35 -13.65 -54.15
CA ALA A 25 -49.23 -14.77 -53.85
C ALA A 25 -48.91 -16.03 -54.67
N SER A 26 -49.14 -17.20 -54.07
CA SER A 26 -49.78 -18.37 -54.69
C SER A 26 -50.30 -19.32 -53.60
N ALA A 27 -51.58 -19.12 -53.26
CA ALA A 27 -52.58 -20.06 -52.76
C ALA A 27 -52.16 -21.38 -52.06
N MET A 28 -52.30 -21.38 -50.73
CA MET A 28 -52.73 -22.55 -49.93
C MET A 28 -53.77 -22.04 -48.92
N ALA A 29 -54.94 -21.64 -49.42
CA ALA A 29 -56.12 -21.41 -48.59
C ALA A 29 -57.10 -22.54 -48.90
N ALA A 30 -57.26 -23.48 -47.96
CA ALA A 30 -58.43 -24.32 -47.93
C ALA A 30 -59.64 -23.39 -47.82
N GLN A 31 -60.43 -23.30 -48.89
CA GLN A 31 -61.63 -22.49 -48.93
C GLN A 31 -62.64 -23.06 -47.94
N ASN A 32 -62.74 -22.51 -46.72
CA ASN A 32 -63.97 -22.64 -45.95
C ASN A 32 -65.08 -21.97 -46.76
N SER A 33 -65.87 -22.77 -47.49
CA SER A 33 -66.98 -22.26 -48.29
C SER A 33 -67.92 -21.42 -47.42
N PRO A 34 -68.56 -20.37 -47.96
CA PRO A 34 -69.55 -19.56 -47.24
C PRO A 34 -70.62 -20.40 -46.51
N ALA A 35 -70.95 -21.58 -47.05
CA ALA A 35 -71.84 -22.56 -46.41
C ALA A 35 -71.29 -23.17 -45.10
N ILE A 36 -69.98 -23.50 -45.03
CA ILE A 36 -69.34 -24.00 -43.80
C ILE A 36 -69.34 -22.92 -42.72
N ASN A 37 -69.02 -21.68 -43.09
CA ASN A 37 -69.05 -20.55 -42.14
C ASN A 37 -70.47 -20.30 -41.61
N ALA A 38 -71.50 -20.40 -42.45
CA ALA A 38 -72.89 -20.29 -42.02
C ALA A 38 -73.28 -21.40 -41.03
N LEU A 39 -72.83 -22.64 -41.27
CA LEU A 39 -73.07 -23.76 -40.36
C LEU A 39 -72.30 -23.62 -39.03
N LEU A 40 -71.08 -23.08 -39.03
CA LEU A 40 -70.33 -22.78 -37.80
C LEU A 40 -71.04 -21.69 -36.97
N GLN A 41 -71.55 -20.64 -37.63
CA GLN A 41 -72.34 -19.60 -36.96
C GLN A 41 -73.66 -20.15 -36.42
N GLN A 42 -74.32 -21.04 -37.17
CA GLN A 42 -75.54 -21.72 -36.74
C GLN A 42 -75.29 -22.61 -35.52
N ALA A 43 -74.17 -23.37 -35.51
CA ALA A 43 -73.76 -24.16 -34.38
C ALA A 43 -73.53 -23.32 -33.13
N ALA A 44 -72.81 -22.20 -33.26
CA ALA A 44 -72.57 -21.27 -32.17
C ALA A 44 -73.87 -20.64 -31.65
N TYR A 45 -74.79 -20.26 -32.54
CA TYR A 45 -76.11 -19.71 -32.17
C TYR A 45 -76.92 -20.71 -31.34
N TRP A 46 -77.00 -21.97 -31.78
CA TRP A 46 -77.78 -22.98 -31.05
C TRP A 46 -77.16 -23.38 -29.72
N HIS A 47 -75.82 -23.42 -29.65
CA HIS A 47 -75.12 -23.68 -28.40
C HIS A 47 -75.38 -22.57 -27.36
N ASP A 48 -75.36 -21.29 -27.77
CA ASP A 48 -75.72 -20.15 -26.90
C ASP A 48 -77.16 -20.24 -26.38
N LYS A 49 -78.08 -20.83 -27.16
CA LYS A 49 -79.46 -21.10 -26.76
C LYS A 49 -79.66 -22.40 -25.98
N ALA A 50 -78.58 -23.06 -25.57
CA ALA A 50 -78.59 -24.35 -24.88
C ALA A 50 -79.27 -25.50 -25.66
N HIS A 51 -79.45 -25.33 -26.98
CA HIS A 51 -79.91 -26.38 -27.90
C HIS A 51 -78.71 -27.12 -28.47
N ASN A 52 -78.07 -27.92 -27.61
CA ASN A 52 -76.82 -28.62 -27.92
C ASN A 52 -76.95 -29.66 -29.03
N ASP A 53 -78.14 -30.25 -29.17
CA ASP A 53 -78.53 -31.16 -30.24
C ASP A 53 -78.48 -30.46 -31.62
N LEU A 54 -79.07 -29.27 -31.72
CA LEU A 54 -79.08 -28.48 -32.97
C LEU A 54 -77.69 -27.92 -33.30
N ALA A 55 -76.91 -27.59 -32.28
CA ALA A 55 -75.51 -27.19 -32.43
C ALA A 55 -74.66 -28.35 -32.98
N GLU A 56 -74.80 -29.54 -32.40
CA GLU A 56 -74.13 -30.76 -32.86
C GLU A 56 -74.53 -31.11 -34.30
N GLU A 57 -75.83 -31.06 -34.62
CA GLU A 57 -76.32 -31.34 -35.99
C GLU A 57 -75.68 -30.40 -37.01
N SER A 58 -75.54 -29.11 -36.67
CA SER A 58 -74.91 -28.10 -37.54
C SER A 58 -73.43 -28.41 -37.78
N LEU A 59 -72.71 -28.87 -36.75
CA LEU A 59 -71.30 -29.27 -36.86
C LEU A 59 -71.13 -30.62 -37.60
N GLN A 60 -72.05 -31.56 -37.41
CA GLN A 60 -72.04 -32.84 -38.13
C GLN A 60 -72.32 -32.64 -39.62
N LYS A 61 -73.17 -31.68 -40.00
CA LYS A 61 -73.36 -31.27 -41.41
C LYS A 61 -72.05 -30.76 -42.03
N ILE A 62 -71.22 -30.05 -41.27
CA ILE A 62 -69.87 -29.67 -41.74
C ILE A 62 -69.03 -30.92 -41.96
N LEU A 63 -69.03 -31.87 -41.02
CA LEU A 63 -68.27 -33.12 -41.15
C LEU A 63 -68.77 -34.05 -42.27
N ALA A 64 -70.02 -33.93 -42.69
CA ALA A 64 -70.55 -34.63 -43.86
C ALA A 64 -70.00 -34.08 -45.18
N VAL A 65 -69.62 -32.79 -45.21
CA VAL A 65 -69.01 -32.12 -46.37
C VAL A 65 -67.49 -32.21 -46.33
N ASP A 66 -66.89 -32.05 -45.16
CA ASP A 66 -65.45 -32.15 -44.89
C ASP A 66 -65.21 -32.95 -43.60
N SER A 67 -64.92 -34.24 -43.75
CA SER A 67 -64.80 -35.19 -42.64
C SER A 67 -63.66 -34.88 -41.65
N ASN A 68 -62.72 -34.03 -42.04
CA ASN A 68 -61.53 -33.67 -41.28
C ASN A 68 -61.51 -32.19 -40.88
N ASN A 69 -62.66 -31.50 -40.95
CA ASN A 69 -62.75 -30.09 -40.61
C ASN A 69 -62.36 -29.84 -39.14
N ALA A 70 -61.21 -29.20 -38.93
CA ALA A 70 -60.64 -28.99 -37.60
C ALA A 70 -61.55 -28.11 -36.71
N ASP A 71 -62.25 -27.13 -37.26
CA ASP A 71 -63.15 -26.26 -36.51
C ASP A 71 -64.36 -27.02 -35.98
N ALA A 72 -64.98 -27.85 -36.82
CA ALA A 72 -66.11 -28.69 -36.41
C ALA A 72 -65.70 -29.76 -35.39
N LEU A 73 -64.56 -30.43 -35.60
CA LEU A 73 -64.03 -31.43 -34.66
C LEU A 73 -63.67 -30.82 -33.30
N TYR A 74 -63.08 -29.62 -33.28
CA TYR A 74 -62.79 -28.89 -32.05
C TYR A 74 -64.07 -28.48 -31.30
N LEU A 75 -65.04 -27.89 -31.99
CA LEU A 75 -66.29 -27.44 -31.35
C LEU A 75 -67.13 -28.62 -30.85
N LEU A 76 -67.18 -29.74 -31.58
CA LEU A 76 -67.82 -30.96 -31.11
C LEU A 76 -67.15 -31.51 -29.84
N ALA A 77 -65.82 -31.50 -29.78
CA ALA A 77 -65.09 -31.91 -28.59
C ALA A 77 -65.36 -30.96 -27.41
N LEU A 78 -65.38 -29.65 -27.66
CA LEU A 78 -65.60 -28.62 -26.65
C LEU A 78 -67.04 -28.66 -26.09
N TYR A 79 -68.05 -28.75 -26.95
CA TYR A 79 -69.45 -28.77 -26.55
C TYR A 79 -69.83 -30.08 -25.84
N ALA A 80 -69.35 -31.23 -26.33
CA ALA A 80 -69.52 -32.49 -25.62
C ALA A 80 -68.90 -32.43 -24.21
N MET A 81 -67.77 -31.73 -24.06
CA MET A 81 -67.13 -31.54 -22.76
C MET A 81 -67.91 -30.59 -21.84
N SER A 82 -68.48 -29.51 -22.35
CA SER A 82 -69.35 -28.61 -21.55
C SER A 82 -70.64 -29.29 -21.09
N ASN A 83 -71.14 -30.25 -21.88
CA ASN A 83 -72.39 -30.97 -21.62
C ASN A 83 -72.21 -32.24 -20.76
N GLY A 84 -70.99 -32.49 -20.25
CA GLY A 84 -70.70 -33.67 -19.42
C GLY A 84 -70.56 -34.99 -20.19
N GLN A 85 -70.61 -34.95 -21.53
CA GLN A 85 -70.49 -36.12 -22.42
C GLN A 85 -69.01 -36.49 -22.65
N ARG A 86 -68.32 -36.90 -21.57
CA ARG A 86 -66.86 -37.14 -21.55
C ARG A 86 -66.37 -38.12 -22.62
N ALA A 87 -67.14 -39.18 -22.90
CA ALA A 87 -66.77 -40.19 -23.89
C ALA A 87 -66.79 -39.62 -25.32
N GLN A 88 -67.81 -38.83 -25.66
CA GLN A 88 -67.93 -38.20 -26.98
C GLN A 88 -66.89 -37.09 -27.16
N ALA A 89 -66.67 -36.27 -26.13
CA ALA A 89 -65.63 -35.24 -26.16
C ALA A 89 -64.24 -35.83 -26.49
N GLN A 90 -63.92 -36.99 -25.91
CA GLN A 90 -62.66 -37.69 -26.17
C GLN A 90 -62.59 -38.25 -27.60
N GLN A 91 -63.69 -38.79 -28.13
CA GLN A 91 -63.75 -39.29 -29.51
C GLN A 91 -63.53 -38.16 -30.53
N TRP A 92 -64.21 -37.02 -30.35
CA TRP A 92 -64.06 -35.86 -31.22
C TRP A 92 -62.67 -35.27 -31.17
N ARG A 93 -62.07 -35.21 -29.97
CA ARG A 93 -60.69 -34.80 -29.78
C ARG A 93 -59.69 -35.73 -30.47
N GLN A 94 -59.86 -37.05 -30.36
CA GLN A 94 -58.99 -38.01 -31.06
C GLN A 94 -59.06 -37.82 -32.57
N ARG A 95 -60.26 -37.56 -33.10
CA ARG A 95 -60.45 -37.22 -34.50
C ARG A 95 -59.79 -35.89 -34.87
N LEU A 96 -59.88 -34.86 -34.02
CA LEU A 96 -59.16 -33.60 -34.20
C LEU A 96 -57.65 -33.82 -34.24
N MET A 97 -57.09 -34.61 -33.32
CA MET A 97 -55.66 -34.93 -33.28
C MET A 97 -55.20 -35.70 -34.52
N ALA A 98 -56.03 -36.61 -35.04
CA ALA A 98 -55.73 -37.34 -36.28
C ALA A 98 -55.80 -36.43 -37.52
N ALA A 99 -56.74 -35.48 -37.55
CA ALA A 99 -56.94 -34.55 -38.66
C ALA A 99 -55.93 -33.38 -38.66
N SER A 100 -55.55 -32.88 -37.48
CA SER A 100 -54.64 -31.75 -37.29
C SER A 100 -53.78 -31.96 -36.02
N PRO A 101 -52.67 -32.75 -36.13
CA PRO A 101 -51.85 -33.11 -34.97
C PRO A 101 -51.21 -31.94 -34.22
N ASN A 102 -50.99 -30.81 -34.92
CA ASN A 102 -50.37 -29.60 -34.37
C ASN A 102 -51.40 -28.48 -34.10
N ASP A 103 -52.70 -28.79 -34.02
CA ASP A 103 -53.72 -27.78 -33.72
C ASP A 103 -53.50 -27.22 -32.29
N PRO A 104 -53.22 -25.91 -32.14
CA PRO A 104 -52.95 -25.32 -30.82
C PRO A 104 -54.14 -25.46 -29.86
N ARG A 105 -55.35 -25.69 -30.38
CA ARG A 105 -56.57 -25.85 -29.59
C ARG A 105 -56.68 -27.22 -28.91
N LEU A 106 -55.87 -28.22 -29.30
CA LEU A 106 -55.79 -29.50 -28.58
C LEU A 106 -55.35 -29.32 -27.12
N GLN A 107 -54.48 -28.34 -26.87
CA GLN A 107 -54.03 -27.99 -25.52
C GLN A 107 -55.15 -27.31 -24.71
N ASN A 108 -56.02 -26.53 -25.35
CA ASN A 108 -57.20 -25.95 -24.68
C ASN A 108 -58.17 -27.05 -24.21
N LEU A 109 -58.35 -28.10 -25.03
CA LEU A 109 -59.14 -29.27 -24.64
C LEU A 109 -58.48 -30.06 -23.50
N ASP A 110 -57.14 -30.11 -23.42
CA ASP A 110 -56.43 -30.70 -22.27
C ASP A 110 -56.67 -29.90 -20.98
N ASN A 111 -56.47 -28.59 -21.04
CA ASN A 111 -56.60 -27.71 -19.89
C ASN A 111 -58.03 -27.73 -19.33
N ALA A 112 -59.04 -27.68 -20.19
CA ALA A 112 -60.44 -27.75 -19.77
C ALA A 112 -60.81 -29.12 -19.17
N ARG A 113 -60.25 -30.22 -19.70
CA ARG A 113 -60.41 -31.56 -19.13
C ARG A 113 -59.79 -31.65 -17.73
N VAL A 114 -58.57 -31.14 -17.55
CA VAL A 114 -57.90 -31.13 -16.25
C VAL A 114 -58.70 -30.30 -15.23
N MET A 115 -59.23 -29.15 -15.62
CA MET A 115 -60.06 -28.30 -14.77
C MET A 115 -61.38 -28.96 -14.35
N GLN A 116 -62.07 -29.67 -15.27
CA GLN A 116 -63.30 -30.41 -14.94
C GLN A 116 -63.05 -31.67 -14.11
N ALA A 117 -61.83 -32.20 -14.10
CA ALA A 117 -61.46 -33.35 -13.28
C ALA A 117 -61.20 -32.98 -11.81
N ILE A 118 -60.97 -31.69 -11.50
CA ILE A 118 -60.74 -31.22 -10.14
C ILE A 118 -62.08 -31.12 -9.40
N SER A 119 -62.26 -31.92 -8.35
CA SER A 119 -63.42 -31.81 -7.46
C SER A 119 -63.32 -30.53 -6.60
N PRO A 120 -64.25 -29.56 -6.74
CA PRO A 120 -64.19 -28.30 -5.98
C PRO A 120 -64.29 -28.52 -4.47
N THR A 121 -65.09 -29.50 -4.04
CA THR A 121 -65.30 -29.84 -2.63
C THR A 121 -64.07 -30.49 -2.02
N GLN A 122 -63.41 -31.40 -2.74
CA GLN A 122 -62.18 -32.05 -2.26
C GLN A 122 -61.00 -31.07 -2.21
N LEU A 123 -60.87 -30.17 -3.20
CA LEU A 123 -59.85 -29.13 -3.18
C LEU A 123 -60.06 -28.15 -2.01
N ALA A 124 -61.31 -27.72 -1.77
CA ALA A 124 -61.63 -26.87 -0.62
C ALA A 124 -61.30 -27.57 0.72
N ASN A 125 -61.60 -28.87 0.84
CA ASN A 125 -61.23 -29.66 2.01
C ASN A 125 -59.71 -29.76 2.19
N ALA A 126 -58.94 -30.02 1.12
CA ALA A 126 -57.48 -30.08 1.18
C ALA A 126 -56.87 -28.76 1.68
N ARG A 127 -57.35 -27.62 1.16
CA ARG A 127 -56.94 -26.28 1.57
C ARG A 127 -57.31 -25.96 3.01
N GLN A 128 -58.50 -26.36 3.45
CA GLN A 128 -58.94 -26.19 4.83
C GLN A 128 -58.05 -27.00 5.79
N LEU A 129 -57.73 -28.25 5.45
CA LEU A 129 -56.82 -29.08 6.24
C LEU A 129 -55.41 -28.45 6.31
N ALA A 130 -54.90 -27.94 5.20
CA ALA A 130 -53.61 -27.24 5.15
C ALA A 130 -53.61 -25.99 6.03
N ALA A 131 -54.66 -25.16 5.94
CA ALA A 131 -54.81 -23.95 6.75
C ALA A 131 -54.91 -24.23 8.26
N GLN A 132 -55.44 -25.41 8.65
CA GLN A 132 -55.51 -25.86 10.04
C GLN A 132 -54.20 -26.49 10.55
N GLY A 133 -53.15 -26.54 9.71
CA GLY A 133 -51.88 -27.20 10.03
C GLY A 133 -51.93 -28.73 9.99
N ASN A 134 -53.03 -29.32 9.50
CA ASN A 134 -53.15 -30.76 9.33
C ASN A 134 -52.54 -31.21 7.99
N THR A 135 -51.24 -30.94 7.86
CA THR A 135 -50.50 -31.01 6.60
C THR A 135 -50.48 -32.41 6.00
N ALA A 136 -50.33 -33.45 6.83
CA ALA A 136 -50.33 -34.84 6.36
C ALA A 136 -51.65 -35.23 5.68
N ARG A 137 -52.80 -34.92 6.31
CA ARG A 137 -54.11 -35.21 5.73
C ARG A 137 -54.43 -34.34 4.52
N ALA A 138 -53.94 -33.09 4.50
CA ALA A 138 -54.05 -32.23 3.34
C ALA A 138 -53.35 -32.87 2.12
N ILE A 139 -52.13 -33.37 2.31
CA ILE A 139 -51.36 -34.05 1.25
C ILE A 139 -52.02 -35.34 0.77
N GLU A 140 -52.59 -36.16 1.68
CA GLU A 140 -53.39 -37.33 1.28
C GLU A 140 -54.60 -36.94 0.42
N THR A 141 -55.26 -35.84 0.77
CA THR A 141 -56.41 -35.31 0.01
C THR A 141 -55.97 -34.80 -1.37
N TYR A 142 -54.82 -34.12 -1.47
CA TYR A 142 -54.24 -33.71 -2.76
C TYR A 142 -53.86 -34.91 -3.63
N ARG A 143 -53.18 -35.93 -3.08
CA ARG A 143 -52.80 -37.13 -3.84
C ARG A 143 -54.01 -37.90 -4.36
N THR A 144 -55.10 -37.93 -3.60
CA THR A 144 -56.38 -38.49 -4.04
C THR A 144 -56.95 -37.69 -5.23
N LEU A 145 -56.88 -36.36 -5.17
CA LEU A 145 -57.32 -35.47 -6.26
C LEU A 145 -56.49 -35.68 -7.54
N PHE A 146 -55.19 -35.95 -7.41
CA PHE A 146 -54.28 -36.14 -8.53
C PHE A 146 -54.28 -37.56 -9.12
N GLN A 147 -54.89 -38.53 -8.41
CA GLN A 147 -54.83 -39.96 -8.76
C GLN A 147 -53.38 -40.50 -8.81
N GLY A 148 -52.51 -39.99 -7.94
CA GLY A 148 -51.09 -40.34 -7.88
C GLY A 148 -50.24 -39.26 -7.21
N ASP A 149 -48.92 -39.44 -7.24
CA ASP A 149 -47.97 -38.55 -6.53
C ASP A 149 -47.54 -37.32 -7.35
N LYS A 150 -47.92 -37.24 -8.63
CA LYS A 150 -47.58 -36.11 -9.49
C LYS A 150 -48.67 -35.02 -9.40
N PRO A 151 -48.33 -33.80 -8.96
CA PRO A 151 -49.32 -32.74 -8.88
C PRO A 151 -49.75 -32.26 -10.27
N LEU A 152 -50.99 -31.77 -10.35
CA LEU A 152 -51.47 -31.03 -11.51
C LEU A 152 -50.70 -29.71 -11.62
N ASP A 153 -50.37 -29.27 -12.84
CA ASP A 153 -49.56 -28.06 -13.09
C ASP A 153 -50.13 -26.83 -12.37
N SER A 154 -51.45 -26.65 -12.40
CA SER A 154 -52.16 -25.53 -11.75
C SER A 154 -52.16 -25.57 -10.21
N LEU A 155 -51.84 -26.72 -9.60
CA LEU A 155 -51.84 -26.93 -8.14
C LEU A 155 -50.44 -27.28 -7.60
N ALA A 156 -49.42 -27.35 -8.46
CA ALA A 156 -48.10 -27.82 -8.10
C ALA A 156 -47.45 -26.97 -6.99
N VAL A 157 -47.53 -25.64 -7.10
CA VAL A 157 -46.93 -24.73 -6.11
C VAL A 157 -47.59 -24.89 -4.73
N GLU A 158 -48.93 -24.84 -4.68
CA GLU A 158 -49.71 -25.00 -3.44
C GLU A 158 -49.50 -26.38 -2.80
N TYR A 159 -49.43 -27.44 -3.62
CA TYR A 159 -49.13 -28.79 -3.16
C TYR A 159 -47.74 -28.87 -2.53
N TYR A 160 -46.69 -28.38 -3.21
CA TYR A 160 -45.32 -28.45 -2.70
C TYR A 160 -45.10 -27.54 -1.49
N GLU A 161 -45.74 -26.37 -1.41
CA GLU A 161 -45.73 -25.54 -0.20
C GLU A 161 -46.36 -26.27 0.98
N THR A 162 -47.50 -26.94 0.77
CA THR A 162 -48.13 -27.77 1.79
C THR A 162 -47.19 -28.92 2.18
N LEU A 163 -46.60 -29.61 1.20
CA LEU A 163 -45.73 -30.77 1.43
C LEU A 163 -44.49 -30.41 2.24
N ALA A 164 -43.93 -29.22 2.00
CA ALA A 164 -42.78 -28.69 2.74
C ALA A 164 -43.07 -28.39 4.22
N GLY A 165 -44.35 -28.27 4.59
CA GLY A 165 -44.81 -28.18 5.97
C GLY A 165 -44.59 -29.47 6.77
N ILE A 166 -44.32 -30.60 6.11
CA ILE A 166 -43.92 -31.87 6.73
C ILE A 166 -42.39 -31.97 6.67
N PRO A 167 -41.65 -31.90 7.79
CA PRO A 167 -40.18 -31.90 7.77
C PRO A 167 -39.56 -33.07 6.99
N ALA A 168 -40.13 -34.28 7.12
CA ALA A 168 -39.66 -35.46 6.41
C ALA A 168 -39.88 -35.42 4.88
N SER A 169 -40.88 -34.66 4.41
CA SER A 169 -41.20 -34.53 2.98
C SER A 169 -40.69 -33.23 2.35
N ARG A 170 -40.03 -32.36 3.13
CA ARG A 170 -39.46 -31.11 2.62
C ARG A 170 -38.45 -31.31 1.48
N PRO A 171 -37.55 -32.31 1.50
CA PRO A 171 -36.66 -32.57 0.36
C PRO A 171 -37.41 -32.89 -0.94
N GLU A 172 -38.53 -33.63 -0.86
CA GLU A 172 -39.40 -33.94 -1.99
C GLU A 172 -40.05 -32.67 -2.56
N ALA A 173 -40.56 -31.79 -1.68
CA ALA A 173 -41.12 -30.50 -2.08
C ALA A 173 -40.10 -29.59 -2.78
N ILE A 174 -38.88 -29.50 -2.24
CA ILE A 174 -37.78 -28.74 -2.84
C ILE A 174 -37.43 -29.30 -4.22
N ALA A 175 -37.33 -30.63 -4.34
CA ALA A 175 -37.02 -31.28 -5.62
C ALA A 175 -38.10 -31.01 -6.67
N GLY A 176 -39.38 -31.11 -6.30
CA GLY A 176 -40.50 -30.81 -7.18
C GLY A 176 -40.55 -29.36 -7.65
N LEU A 177 -40.30 -28.40 -6.76
CA LEU A 177 -40.24 -26.98 -7.13
C LEU A 177 -39.02 -26.65 -8.01
N ARG A 178 -37.87 -27.30 -7.79
CA ARG A 178 -36.70 -27.16 -8.66
C ARG A 178 -36.94 -27.72 -10.06
N ASP A 179 -37.56 -28.90 -10.16
CA ASP A 179 -37.94 -29.49 -11.45
C ASP A 179 -38.88 -28.56 -12.22
N ARG A 180 -39.91 -28.03 -11.54
CA ARG A 180 -40.81 -27.03 -12.12
C ARG A 180 -40.08 -25.80 -12.64
N LEU A 181 -39.15 -25.23 -11.87
CA LEU A 181 -38.39 -24.05 -12.30
C LEU A 181 -37.41 -24.34 -13.44
N SER A 182 -36.96 -25.59 -13.59
CA SER A 182 -36.18 -26.00 -14.75
C SER A 182 -37.01 -25.98 -16.05
N GLN A 183 -38.30 -26.30 -15.94
CA GLN A 183 -39.25 -26.31 -17.07
C GLN A 183 -39.88 -24.93 -17.32
N GLN A 184 -40.11 -24.16 -16.24
CA GLN A 184 -40.76 -22.85 -16.27
C GLN A 184 -39.95 -21.82 -15.45
N PRO A 185 -38.80 -21.32 -15.97
CA PRO A 185 -37.93 -20.39 -15.23
C PRO A 185 -38.58 -19.03 -14.91
N ALA A 186 -39.69 -18.68 -15.54
CA ALA A 186 -40.45 -17.45 -15.31
C ALA A 186 -41.52 -17.58 -14.23
N ASP A 187 -41.73 -18.77 -13.64
CA ASP A 187 -42.74 -19.00 -12.62
C ASP A 187 -42.33 -18.35 -11.27
N ASN A 188 -42.80 -17.12 -11.05
CA ASN A 188 -42.52 -16.36 -9.83
C ASN A 188 -43.21 -16.95 -8.59
N ALA A 189 -44.31 -17.70 -8.74
CA ALA A 189 -44.98 -18.35 -7.62
C ALA A 189 -44.14 -19.54 -7.12
N ALA A 190 -43.59 -20.34 -8.05
CA ALA A 190 -42.66 -21.41 -7.72
C ALA A 190 -41.34 -20.87 -7.12
N LYS A 191 -40.80 -19.75 -7.64
CA LYS A 191 -39.61 -19.09 -7.05
C LYS A 191 -39.86 -18.61 -5.63
N LEU A 192 -41.02 -17.99 -5.37
CA LEU A 192 -41.41 -17.55 -4.04
C LEU A 192 -41.53 -18.74 -3.07
N ALA A 193 -42.27 -19.77 -3.46
CA ALA A 193 -42.46 -20.98 -2.66
C ALA A 193 -41.12 -21.64 -2.33
N LEU A 194 -40.29 -21.91 -3.35
CA LEU A 194 -38.97 -22.52 -3.17
C LEU A 194 -38.08 -21.63 -2.29
N GLY A 195 -38.03 -20.33 -2.60
CA GLY A 195 -37.26 -19.35 -1.85
C GLY A 195 -37.61 -19.38 -0.36
N ARG A 196 -38.89 -19.33 -0.02
CA ARG A 196 -39.39 -19.41 1.36
C ARG A 196 -39.00 -20.72 2.03
N ILE A 197 -39.26 -21.87 1.39
CA ILE A 197 -39.00 -23.20 1.97
C ILE A 197 -37.50 -23.36 2.29
N LEU A 198 -36.62 -22.91 1.38
CA LEU A 198 -35.18 -23.00 1.57
C LEU A 198 -34.68 -22.14 2.76
N THR A 199 -35.44 -21.16 3.22
CA THR A 199 -35.03 -20.30 4.37
C THR A 199 -35.13 -20.97 5.73
N TYR A 200 -35.92 -22.05 5.83
CA TYR A 200 -36.10 -22.78 7.08
C TYR A 200 -34.83 -23.49 7.53
N ASP A 201 -34.07 -24.04 6.57
CA ASP A 201 -32.83 -24.77 6.84
C ASP A 201 -31.61 -23.86 6.64
N GLU A 202 -30.70 -23.84 7.61
CA GLU A 202 -29.55 -22.92 7.58
C GLU A 202 -28.63 -23.13 6.37
N SER A 203 -28.43 -24.39 5.99
CA SER A 203 -27.59 -24.76 4.85
C SER A 203 -28.12 -24.24 3.51
N THR A 204 -29.43 -24.07 3.37
CA THR A 204 -30.09 -23.60 2.15
C THR A 204 -30.58 -22.15 2.23
N ARG A 205 -30.49 -21.51 3.40
CA ARG A 205 -31.08 -20.18 3.64
C ARG A 205 -30.58 -19.10 2.68
N ARG A 206 -29.28 -19.11 2.37
CA ARG A 206 -28.68 -18.16 1.42
C ARG A 206 -29.20 -18.36 -0.01
N GLU A 207 -29.44 -19.60 -0.43
CA GLU A 207 -30.08 -19.90 -1.72
C GLU A 207 -31.51 -19.36 -1.74
N GLY A 208 -32.27 -19.59 -0.66
CA GLY A 208 -33.62 -19.07 -0.50
C GLY A 208 -33.69 -17.54 -0.57
N ILE A 209 -32.78 -16.86 0.12
CA ILE A 209 -32.61 -15.39 0.05
C ILE A 209 -32.37 -14.92 -1.40
N GLY A 210 -31.51 -15.63 -2.15
CA GLY A 210 -31.21 -15.31 -3.55
C GLY A 210 -32.44 -15.40 -4.47
N LEU A 211 -33.36 -16.34 -4.19
CA LEU A 211 -34.63 -16.46 -4.93
C LEU A 211 -35.65 -15.39 -4.53
N LEU A 212 -35.70 -15.02 -3.25
CA LEU A 212 -36.67 -14.06 -2.72
C LEU A 212 -36.32 -12.60 -3.06
N MET A 213 -35.04 -12.25 -3.07
CA MET A 213 -34.55 -10.89 -3.30
C MET A 213 -35.10 -10.22 -4.58
N PRO A 214 -35.03 -10.83 -5.78
CA PRO A 214 -35.54 -10.21 -7.00
C PRO A 214 -37.07 -10.05 -7.00
N LEU A 215 -37.80 -10.82 -6.18
CA LEU A 215 -39.26 -10.75 -6.08
C LEU A 215 -39.76 -9.71 -5.06
N ALA A 216 -38.92 -9.37 -4.07
CA ALA A 216 -39.30 -8.59 -2.91
C ALA A 216 -39.84 -7.18 -3.24
N ALA A 217 -39.39 -6.55 -4.34
CA ALA A 217 -39.86 -5.22 -4.73
C ALA A 217 -41.34 -5.20 -5.18
N GLY A 218 -41.83 -6.31 -5.76
CA GLY A 218 -43.19 -6.42 -6.31
C GLY A 218 -44.11 -7.34 -5.52
N ASN A 219 -43.61 -8.03 -4.49
CA ASN A 219 -44.36 -9.05 -3.77
C ASN A 219 -44.10 -8.96 -2.26
N LYS A 220 -45.14 -8.58 -1.50
CA LYS A 220 -45.08 -8.42 -0.03
C LYS A 220 -44.76 -9.72 0.70
N ASP A 221 -45.22 -10.85 0.18
CA ASP A 221 -44.98 -12.17 0.78
C ASP A 221 -43.53 -12.62 0.59
N ALA A 222 -42.95 -12.30 -0.57
CA ALA A 222 -41.52 -12.53 -0.84
C ALA A 222 -40.65 -11.65 0.06
N ASP A 223 -41.06 -10.40 0.23
CA ASP A 223 -40.36 -9.42 1.05
C ASP A 223 -40.42 -9.74 2.55
N GLY A 224 -41.59 -10.16 3.05
CA GLY A 224 -41.74 -10.64 4.42
C GLY A 224 -40.93 -11.91 4.69
N ALA A 225 -40.90 -12.85 3.74
CA ALA A 225 -40.07 -14.05 3.83
C ALA A 225 -38.57 -13.70 3.80
N LEU A 226 -38.16 -12.74 2.96
CA LEU A 226 -36.80 -12.24 2.89
C LEU A 226 -36.38 -11.60 4.23
N ARG A 227 -37.22 -10.74 4.81
CA ARG A 227 -36.98 -10.15 6.13
C ARG A 227 -36.71 -11.22 7.18
N GLN A 228 -37.59 -12.22 7.27
CA GLN A 228 -37.46 -13.30 8.24
C GLN A 228 -36.19 -14.12 8.01
N ALA A 229 -35.85 -14.39 6.75
CA ALA A 229 -34.63 -15.10 6.39
C ALA A 229 -33.38 -14.33 6.81
N LEU A 230 -33.36 -12.99 6.68
CA LEU A 230 -32.25 -12.15 7.13
C LEU A 230 -32.08 -12.12 8.65
N ILE A 231 -33.17 -12.25 9.40
CA ILE A 231 -33.12 -12.36 10.87
C ILE A 231 -32.65 -13.75 11.32
N TRP A 232 -33.06 -14.81 10.63
CA TRP A 232 -32.59 -16.17 10.93
C TRP A 232 -31.19 -16.47 10.42
N LEU A 233 -30.69 -15.70 9.46
CA LEU A 233 -29.33 -15.88 8.95
C LEU A 233 -28.33 -15.66 10.09
N ALA A 234 -27.33 -16.53 10.20
CA ALA A 234 -26.08 -16.25 10.88
C ALA A 234 -25.21 -15.46 9.89
N PRO A 235 -25.23 -14.11 9.97
CA PRO A 235 -24.66 -13.29 8.92
C PRO A 235 -23.14 -13.33 8.96
N LYS A 236 -22.56 -13.20 7.78
CA LYS A 236 -21.13 -13.01 7.55
C LYS A 236 -20.88 -11.64 6.92
N PRO A 237 -19.66 -11.09 6.98
CA PRO A 237 -19.33 -9.85 6.30
C PRO A 237 -19.75 -9.83 4.82
N GLU A 238 -19.61 -10.96 4.12
CA GLU A 238 -19.99 -11.10 2.70
C GLU A 238 -21.50 -10.92 2.43
N ASP A 239 -22.36 -11.13 3.43
CA ASP A 239 -23.81 -11.02 3.27
C ASP A 239 -24.27 -9.54 3.22
N LYS A 240 -23.37 -8.56 3.44
CA LYS A 240 -23.69 -7.12 3.53
C LYS A 240 -24.55 -6.58 2.38
N ALA A 241 -24.24 -6.97 1.14
CA ALA A 241 -24.97 -6.47 -0.04
C ALA A 241 -26.47 -6.82 0.02
N VAL A 242 -26.81 -7.96 0.61
CA VAL A 242 -28.18 -8.43 0.80
C VAL A 242 -28.92 -7.56 1.82
N TYR A 243 -28.27 -7.26 2.95
CA TYR A 243 -28.82 -6.38 3.99
C TYR A 243 -28.98 -4.94 3.49
N ASP A 244 -28.00 -4.42 2.75
CA ASP A 244 -28.06 -3.07 2.17
C ASP A 244 -29.22 -2.94 1.17
N SER A 245 -29.42 -3.95 0.31
CA SER A 245 -30.54 -3.97 -0.64
C SER A 245 -31.91 -4.00 0.06
N TYR A 246 -32.02 -4.73 1.18
CA TYR A 246 -33.23 -4.72 2.00
C TYR A 246 -33.45 -3.36 2.67
N MET A 247 -32.40 -2.76 3.26
CA MET A 247 -32.44 -1.44 3.92
C MET A 247 -32.75 -0.28 2.98
N GLN A 248 -32.35 -0.34 1.72
CA GLN A 248 -32.74 0.66 0.72
C GLN A 248 -34.26 0.70 0.50
N ARG A 249 -34.95 -0.43 0.67
CA ARG A 249 -36.41 -0.54 0.53
C ARG A 249 -37.15 -0.33 1.85
N HIS A 250 -36.50 -0.64 2.97
CA HIS A 250 -37.05 -0.57 4.34
C HIS A 250 -36.15 0.25 5.28
N PRO A 251 -35.95 1.55 5.03
CA PRO A 251 -35.07 2.40 5.85
C PRO A 251 -35.54 2.53 7.31
N GLU A 252 -36.81 2.27 7.59
CA GLU A 252 -37.42 2.32 8.92
C GLU A 252 -37.16 1.06 9.77
N ASP A 253 -36.82 -0.08 9.16
CA ASP A 253 -36.66 -1.37 9.84
C ASP A 253 -35.22 -1.58 10.33
N SER A 254 -34.79 -0.74 11.27
CA SER A 254 -33.44 -0.76 11.82
C SER A 254 -33.06 -2.10 12.49
N GLY A 255 -34.03 -2.92 12.86
CA GLY A 255 -33.81 -4.21 13.53
C GLY A 255 -33.02 -5.21 12.68
N VAL A 256 -33.26 -5.26 11.37
CA VAL A 256 -32.57 -6.19 10.46
C VAL A 256 -31.09 -5.81 10.29
N LEU A 257 -30.80 -4.52 10.15
CA LEU A 257 -29.42 -4.03 10.11
C LEU A 257 -28.72 -4.20 11.48
N THR A 258 -29.45 -3.96 12.56
CA THR A 258 -28.92 -4.15 13.93
C THR A 258 -28.50 -5.60 14.16
N HIS A 259 -29.34 -6.57 13.75
CA HIS A 259 -29.01 -8.00 13.82
C HIS A 259 -27.71 -8.33 13.07
N PHE A 260 -27.55 -7.80 11.85
CA PHE A 260 -26.33 -7.95 11.05
C PHE A 260 -25.10 -7.42 11.78
N GLN A 261 -25.17 -6.16 12.23
CA GLN A 261 -24.07 -5.47 12.89
C GLN A 261 -23.67 -6.14 14.21
N GLN A 262 -24.63 -6.57 15.02
CA GLN A 262 -24.35 -7.22 16.30
C GLN A 262 -23.74 -8.61 16.11
N SER A 263 -24.26 -9.39 15.15
CA SER A 263 -23.81 -10.76 14.90
C SER A 263 -22.40 -10.78 14.31
N VAL A 264 -22.16 -10.05 13.22
CA VAL A 264 -20.83 -9.95 12.60
C VAL A 264 -19.86 -9.24 13.55
N GLY A 265 -20.30 -8.11 14.13
CA GLY A 265 -19.49 -7.31 15.04
C GLY A 265 -19.04 -8.11 16.27
N GLY A 266 -19.91 -8.92 16.87
CA GLY A 266 -19.55 -9.74 18.04
C GLY A 266 -18.48 -10.80 17.74
N VAL A 267 -18.68 -11.59 16.67
CA VAL A 267 -17.78 -12.70 16.31
C VAL A 267 -16.43 -12.18 15.85
N GLU A 268 -16.42 -11.26 14.89
CA GLU A 268 -15.18 -10.74 14.29
C GLU A 268 -14.38 -9.90 15.30
N LYS A 269 -15.04 -9.14 16.17
CA LYS A 269 -14.37 -8.41 17.26
C LYS A 269 -13.68 -9.34 18.25
N GLY A 270 -14.37 -10.40 18.69
CA GLY A 270 -13.78 -11.39 19.59
C GLY A 270 -12.53 -12.03 19.00
N GLN A 271 -12.60 -12.47 17.74
CA GLN A 271 -11.47 -13.04 17.02
C GLN A 271 -10.35 -12.01 16.78
N GLY A 272 -10.70 -10.76 16.47
CA GLY A 272 -9.75 -9.66 16.29
C GLY A 272 -8.92 -9.41 17.55
N TYR A 273 -9.55 -9.35 18.72
CA TYR A 273 -8.83 -9.20 19.98
C TYR A 273 -8.02 -10.44 20.36
N THR A 274 -8.51 -11.66 20.10
CA THR A 274 -7.71 -12.89 20.27
C THR A 274 -6.45 -12.86 19.41
N ALA A 275 -6.58 -12.52 18.13
CA ALA A 275 -5.45 -12.39 17.22
C ALA A 275 -4.48 -11.27 17.67
N LEU A 276 -5.00 -10.11 18.07
CA LEU A 276 -4.19 -9.00 18.59
C LEU A 276 -3.39 -9.42 19.83
N ASN A 277 -4.01 -10.13 20.76
CA ASN A 277 -3.36 -10.63 21.97
C ASN A 277 -2.30 -11.70 21.67
N SER A 278 -2.51 -12.51 20.62
CA SER A 278 -1.51 -13.49 20.15
C SER A 278 -0.34 -12.88 19.37
N GLY A 279 -0.44 -11.61 18.97
CA GLY A 279 0.57 -10.92 18.16
C GLY A 279 0.39 -11.05 16.64
N ASP A 280 -0.63 -11.77 16.17
CA ASP A 280 -0.99 -11.83 14.75
C ASP A 280 -1.73 -10.54 14.33
N LEU A 281 -0.95 -9.51 14.04
CA LEU A 281 -1.47 -8.19 13.68
C LEU A 281 -2.21 -8.19 12.32
N ALA A 282 -1.82 -9.10 11.41
CA ALA A 282 -2.44 -9.17 10.09
C ALA A 282 -3.84 -9.78 10.17
N ALA A 283 -3.99 -10.90 10.89
CA ALA A 283 -5.30 -11.47 11.15
C ALA A 283 -6.17 -10.50 11.96
N ALA A 284 -5.64 -9.90 13.02
CA ALA A 284 -6.39 -8.94 13.84
C ALA A 284 -6.91 -7.76 13.01
N ARG A 285 -6.09 -7.21 12.11
CA ARG A 285 -6.48 -6.12 11.21
C ARG A 285 -7.66 -6.54 10.32
N SER A 286 -7.53 -7.67 9.64
CA SER A 286 -8.58 -8.18 8.74
C SER A 286 -9.91 -8.37 9.47
N ARG A 287 -9.87 -8.89 10.72
CA ARG A 287 -11.06 -9.06 11.55
C ARG A 287 -11.71 -7.73 11.94
N PHE A 288 -10.94 -6.74 12.39
CA PHE A 288 -11.51 -5.42 12.72
C PHE A 288 -12.02 -4.67 11.48
N GLU A 289 -11.36 -4.78 10.33
CA GLU A 289 -11.85 -4.22 9.06
C GLU A 289 -13.18 -4.87 8.63
N ALA A 290 -13.35 -6.17 8.87
CA ALA A 290 -14.63 -6.85 8.65
C ALA A 290 -15.74 -6.29 9.55
N VAL A 291 -15.44 -6.00 10.83
CA VAL A 291 -16.38 -5.31 11.73
C VAL A 291 -16.74 -3.94 11.18
N LEU A 292 -15.76 -3.14 10.74
CA LEU A 292 -16.00 -1.80 10.22
C LEU A 292 -16.74 -1.78 8.87
N THR A 293 -16.62 -2.85 8.09
CA THR A 293 -17.44 -3.05 6.90
C THR A 293 -18.92 -3.20 7.26
N ALA A 294 -19.23 -3.90 8.37
CA ALA A 294 -20.60 -4.07 8.85
C ALA A 294 -21.12 -2.85 9.62
N ASN A 295 -20.29 -2.27 10.50
CA ASN A 295 -20.56 -1.08 11.29
C ASN A 295 -19.35 -0.12 11.25
N PRO A 296 -19.34 0.88 10.35
CA PRO A 296 -18.23 1.83 10.21
C PRO A 296 -17.91 2.64 11.47
N ASN A 297 -18.86 2.72 12.40
CA ASN A 297 -18.77 3.48 13.64
C ASN A 297 -18.57 2.57 14.87
N ASP A 298 -18.14 1.32 14.70
CA ASP A 298 -17.84 0.44 15.84
C ASP A 298 -16.59 0.92 16.59
N GLY A 299 -16.80 1.48 17.79
CA GLY A 299 -15.72 2.07 18.59
C GLY A 299 -14.64 1.09 19.00
N ASP A 300 -15.01 -0.16 19.31
CA ASP A 300 -14.04 -1.19 19.72
C ASP A 300 -13.16 -1.62 18.54
N ALA A 301 -13.73 -1.84 17.35
CA ALA A 301 -12.95 -2.19 16.16
C ALA A 301 -12.02 -1.05 15.72
N LEU A 302 -12.49 0.21 15.78
CA LEU A 302 -11.65 1.40 15.58
C LEU A 302 -10.50 1.43 16.59
N ALA A 303 -10.77 1.20 17.88
CA ALA A 303 -9.72 1.13 18.89
C ALA A 303 -8.74 -0.03 18.64
N GLY A 304 -9.23 -1.19 18.21
CA GLY A 304 -8.43 -2.35 17.81
C GLY A 304 -7.44 -2.02 16.69
N LEU A 305 -7.88 -1.35 15.62
CA LEU A 305 -7.00 -0.83 14.57
C LEU A 305 -6.01 0.20 15.10
N GLY A 306 -6.44 1.06 16.03
CA GLY A 306 -5.56 1.99 16.74
C GLY A 306 -4.43 1.29 17.48
N TYR A 307 -4.73 0.21 18.21
CA TYR A 307 -3.74 -0.60 18.93
C TYR A 307 -2.75 -1.29 17.98
N ILE A 308 -3.24 -1.82 16.85
CA ILE A 308 -2.40 -2.41 15.81
C ILE A 308 -1.44 -1.36 15.24
N ALA A 309 -1.94 -0.17 14.92
CA ALA A 309 -1.15 0.92 14.39
C ALA A 309 -0.06 1.39 15.39
N MET A 310 -0.38 1.48 16.68
CA MET A 310 0.61 1.78 17.73
C MET A 310 1.72 0.72 17.78
N ARG A 311 1.37 -0.58 17.72
CA ARG A 311 2.37 -1.67 17.70
C ARG A 311 3.22 -1.65 16.43
N GLY A 312 2.66 -1.23 15.30
CA GLY A 312 3.37 -1.06 14.04
C GLY A 312 4.24 0.20 13.96
N GLY A 313 4.16 1.10 14.96
CA GLY A 313 4.87 2.38 14.95
C GLY A 313 4.22 3.46 14.06
N ASP A 314 3.04 3.19 13.49
CA ASP A 314 2.25 4.18 12.75
C ASP A 314 1.35 4.96 13.72
N PHE A 315 1.99 5.87 14.43
CA PHE A 315 1.32 6.67 15.44
C PHE A 315 0.31 7.68 14.88
N ALA A 316 0.46 8.09 13.62
CA ALA A 316 -0.49 8.99 12.98
C ALA A 316 -1.82 8.27 12.69
N ALA A 317 -1.76 7.06 12.14
CA ALA A 317 -2.94 6.23 11.97
C ALA A 317 -3.56 5.85 13.32
N ALA A 318 -2.73 5.50 14.31
CA ALA A 318 -3.19 5.18 15.66
C ALA A 318 -3.99 6.32 16.30
N GLU A 319 -3.45 7.54 16.28
CA GLU A 319 -4.14 8.73 16.81
C GLU A 319 -5.49 8.93 16.12
N ASN A 320 -5.55 8.77 14.80
CA ASN A 320 -6.78 8.95 14.04
C ASN A 320 -7.84 7.91 14.43
N TYR A 321 -7.50 6.62 14.40
CA TYR A 321 -8.43 5.54 14.77
C TYR A 321 -8.92 5.65 16.22
N LEU A 322 -8.02 5.95 17.16
CA LEU A 322 -8.38 6.11 18.57
C LEU A 322 -9.28 7.33 18.79
N ASN A 323 -9.01 8.46 18.12
CA ASN A 323 -9.89 9.62 18.18
C ASN A 323 -11.28 9.35 17.58
N GLN A 324 -11.36 8.53 16.52
CA GLN A 324 -12.64 8.07 15.99
C GLN A 324 -13.36 7.18 16.99
N ALA A 325 -12.67 6.24 17.63
CA ALA A 325 -13.24 5.39 18.69
C ALA A 325 -13.78 6.22 19.86
N VAL A 326 -13.03 7.23 20.32
CA VAL A 326 -13.45 8.17 21.38
C VAL A 326 -14.77 8.87 21.04
N LYS A 327 -14.96 9.29 19.79
CA LYS A 327 -16.20 9.95 19.33
C LYS A 327 -17.43 9.04 19.42
N GLN A 328 -17.25 7.72 19.33
CA GLN A 328 -18.34 6.76 19.48
C GLN A 328 -18.79 6.58 20.94
N GLY A 329 -17.97 7.04 21.90
CA GLY A 329 -18.28 6.95 23.33
C GLY A 329 -18.08 5.54 23.91
N GLY A 330 -18.76 5.25 25.02
CA GLY A 330 -18.67 3.96 25.71
C GLY A 330 -17.68 3.94 26.89
N PRO A 331 -17.66 2.83 27.66
CA PRO A 331 -16.93 2.74 28.93
C PRO A 331 -15.40 2.88 28.76
N ASN A 332 -14.86 2.51 27.60
CA ASN A 332 -13.42 2.56 27.31
C ASN A 332 -12.96 3.89 26.69
N SER A 333 -13.87 4.85 26.45
CA SER A 333 -13.56 6.10 25.74
C SER A 333 -12.45 6.91 26.43
N ALA A 334 -12.44 6.98 27.77
CA ALA A 334 -11.37 7.67 28.51
C ALA A 334 -9.98 7.02 28.30
N GLN A 335 -9.92 5.69 28.23
CA GLN A 335 -8.68 4.97 27.96
C GLN A 335 -8.21 5.22 26.53
N TRP A 336 -9.12 5.17 25.54
CA TRP A 336 -8.79 5.47 24.15
C TRP A 336 -8.30 6.90 23.96
N ALA A 337 -8.89 7.86 24.66
CA ALA A 337 -8.44 9.26 24.64
C ALA A 337 -7.01 9.41 25.19
N SER A 338 -6.68 8.67 26.26
CA SER A 338 -5.31 8.62 26.78
C SER A 338 -4.33 8.04 25.75
N LEU A 339 -4.70 6.92 25.12
CA LEU A 339 -3.87 6.28 24.09
C LEU A 339 -3.74 7.13 22.81
N ALA A 340 -4.76 7.91 22.45
CA ALA A 340 -4.70 8.84 21.33
C ALA A 340 -3.68 9.97 21.62
N LYS A 341 -3.65 10.50 22.86
CA LYS A 341 -2.62 11.47 23.29
C LYS A 341 -1.21 10.86 23.25
N ASP A 342 -1.08 9.59 23.62
CA ASP A 342 0.20 8.88 23.55
C ASP A 342 0.66 8.69 22.10
N ALA A 343 -0.25 8.29 21.21
CA ALA A 343 0.01 8.20 19.79
C ALA A 343 0.40 9.57 19.22
N HIS A 344 -0.30 10.64 19.58
CA HIS A 344 0.05 12.00 19.17
C HIS A 344 1.48 12.38 19.59
N PHE A 345 1.84 12.08 20.85
CA PHE A 345 3.18 12.35 21.39
C PHE A 345 4.27 11.64 20.56
N TYR A 346 4.15 10.31 20.39
CA TYR A 346 5.17 9.54 19.67
C TYR A 346 5.19 9.83 18.17
N GLY A 347 4.04 10.12 17.56
CA GLY A 347 3.96 10.57 16.18
C GLY A 347 4.67 11.91 15.95
N THR A 348 4.50 12.86 16.87
CA THR A 348 5.20 14.15 16.83
C THR A 348 6.69 13.99 17.07
N LEU A 349 7.10 13.11 17.99
CA LEU A 349 8.52 12.78 18.19
C LEU A 349 9.14 12.14 16.95
N ASN A 350 8.42 11.26 16.24
CA ASN A 350 8.87 10.67 14.97
C ASN A 350 9.03 11.73 13.87
N LYS A 351 8.11 12.72 13.80
CA LYS A 351 8.27 13.86 12.89
C LYS A 351 9.55 14.65 13.21
N ALA A 352 9.82 14.91 14.48
CA ALA A 352 11.06 15.59 14.90
C ALA A 352 12.31 14.78 14.52
N LYS A 353 12.31 13.46 14.73
CA LYS A 353 13.39 12.55 14.30
C LYS A 353 13.58 12.53 12.78
N GLY A 354 12.47 12.61 12.03
CA GLY A 354 12.49 12.76 10.57
C GLY A 354 13.18 14.05 10.14
N ALA A 355 12.87 15.18 10.79
CA ALA A 355 13.52 16.46 10.52
C ALA A 355 15.05 16.41 10.76
N VAL A 356 15.50 15.75 11.85
CA VAL A 356 16.94 15.50 12.09
C VAL A 356 17.57 14.69 10.96
N SER A 357 16.89 13.64 10.50
CA SER A 357 17.38 12.76 9.44
C SER A 357 17.53 13.49 8.10
N SER A 358 16.69 14.50 7.86
CA SER A 358 16.77 15.40 6.70
C SER A 358 17.77 16.55 6.86
N GLY A 359 18.43 16.67 8.02
CA GLY A 359 19.35 17.76 8.33
C GLY A 359 18.69 19.06 8.81
N ASP A 360 17.36 19.10 8.93
CA ASP A 360 16.62 20.25 9.43
C ASP A 360 16.52 20.23 10.96
N LEU A 361 17.63 20.65 11.59
CA LEU A 361 17.74 20.69 13.04
C LEU A 361 16.85 21.77 13.67
N ASN A 362 16.53 22.85 12.95
CA ASN A 362 15.67 23.92 13.46
C ASN A 362 14.23 23.44 13.61
N SER A 363 13.69 22.77 12.58
CA SER A 363 12.36 22.18 12.67
C SER A 363 12.30 21.05 13.69
N ALA A 364 13.34 20.23 13.81
CA ALA A 364 13.41 19.21 14.85
C ALA A 364 13.27 19.80 16.27
N LEU A 365 13.99 20.89 16.56
CA LEU A 365 13.89 21.60 17.83
C LEU A 365 12.50 22.19 18.06
N ALA A 366 11.95 22.88 17.06
CA ALA A 366 10.61 23.49 17.16
C ALA A 366 9.50 22.44 17.38
N ILE A 367 9.57 21.29 16.71
CA ILE A 367 8.58 20.20 16.86
C ILE A 367 8.72 19.52 18.24
N SER A 368 9.94 19.36 18.74
CA SER A 368 10.20 18.68 20.02
C SER A 368 9.94 19.53 21.27
N GLU A 369 9.90 20.86 21.14
CA GLU A 369 9.70 21.80 22.25
C GLU A 369 8.47 21.48 23.13
N PRO A 370 7.23 21.37 22.58
CA PRO A 370 6.07 21.05 23.40
C PRO A 370 6.11 19.64 24.00
N LEU A 371 6.86 18.71 23.39
CA LEU A 371 6.98 17.34 23.87
C LEU A 371 7.84 17.26 25.15
N ALA A 372 8.87 18.11 25.25
CA ALA A 372 9.73 18.17 26.44
C ALA A 372 8.98 18.68 27.70
N GLN A 373 7.84 19.36 27.50
CA GLN A 373 6.96 19.82 28.58
C GLN A 373 5.97 18.74 29.07
N ALA A 374 5.95 17.56 28.44
CA ALA A 374 5.14 16.46 28.90
C ALA A 374 5.63 15.94 30.28
N GLY A 375 4.72 15.37 31.07
CA GLY A 375 5.08 14.77 32.36
C GLY A 375 5.73 13.40 32.22
N GLY A 376 6.53 13.02 33.22
CA GLY A 376 7.15 11.70 33.35
C GLY A 376 8.15 11.34 32.25
N ASP A 377 8.36 10.04 32.06
CA ASP A 377 9.38 9.45 31.17
C ASP A 377 9.28 9.92 29.71
N LYS A 378 8.06 10.28 29.27
CA LYS A 378 7.82 10.81 27.92
C LYS A 378 8.49 12.17 27.74
N GLY A 379 8.22 13.12 28.63
CA GLY A 379 8.84 14.44 28.59
C GLY A 379 10.34 14.37 28.73
N GLU A 380 10.83 13.49 29.60
CA GLU A 380 12.26 13.22 29.77
C GLU A 380 12.90 12.69 28.48
N SER A 381 12.27 11.73 27.80
CA SER A 381 12.73 11.20 26.52
C SER A 381 12.75 12.25 25.41
N ALA A 382 11.75 13.15 25.39
CA ALA A 382 11.72 14.27 24.44
C ALA A 382 12.80 15.32 24.73
N ALA A 383 13.05 15.63 26.00
CA ALA A 383 14.12 16.53 26.43
C ALA A 383 15.51 15.97 26.10
N LEU A 384 15.75 14.66 26.32
CA LEU A 384 16.96 13.97 25.89
C LEU A 384 17.18 14.06 24.37
N PHE A 385 16.12 13.79 23.59
CA PHE A 385 16.17 13.94 22.14
C PHE A 385 16.54 15.38 21.75
N ARG A 386 15.87 16.37 22.36
CA ARG A 386 16.11 17.78 22.08
C ARG A 386 17.56 18.18 22.36
N ALA A 387 18.12 17.78 23.50
CA ALA A 387 19.51 18.06 23.85
C ALA A 387 20.53 17.45 22.86
N ASP A 388 20.25 16.27 22.28
CA ASP A 388 21.08 15.71 21.21
C ASP A 388 20.99 16.55 19.92
N VAL A 389 19.81 17.07 19.59
CA VAL A 389 19.63 17.95 18.42
C VAL A 389 20.34 19.29 18.62
N GLU A 390 20.25 19.90 19.80
CA GLU A 390 20.98 21.13 20.17
C GLU A 390 22.49 20.94 19.97
N ARG A 391 23.03 19.83 20.48
CA ARG A 391 24.44 19.46 20.33
C ARG A 391 24.85 19.30 18.86
N ARG A 392 24.04 18.62 18.04
CA ARG A 392 24.28 18.45 16.59
C ARG A 392 24.21 19.77 15.83
N LYS A 393 23.38 20.71 16.28
CA LYS A 393 23.28 22.08 15.76
C LYS A 393 24.48 22.95 16.19
N ASN A 394 25.37 22.42 17.02
CA ASN A 394 26.49 23.13 17.64
C ASN A 394 26.06 24.18 18.67
N ASP A 395 24.81 24.09 19.18
CA ASP A 395 24.36 24.84 20.36
C ASP A 395 24.75 24.06 21.63
N LEU A 396 26.04 24.11 21.93
CA LEU A 396 26.63 23.32 23.03
C LEU A 396 26.21 23.85 24.41
N ALA A 397 25.94 25.15 24.53
CA ALA A 397 25.48 25.76 25.77
C ALA A 397 24.04 25.34 26.09
N GLY A 398 23.14 25.36 25.10
CA GLY A 398 21.77 24.87 25.23
C GLY A 398 21.75 23.38 25.60
N ALA A 399 22.48 22.55 24.84
CA ALA A 399 22.56 21.12 25.10
C ALA A 399 23.09 20.81 26.51
N GLU A 400 24.15 21.50 26.95
CA GLU A 400 24.71 21.34 28.29
C GLU A 400 23.68 21.68 29.38
N GLN A 401 22.94 22.78 29.23
CA GLN A 401 21.90 23.16 30.18
C GLN A 401 20.79 22.10 30.24
N THR A 402 20.26 21.68 29.09
CA THR A 402 19.18 20.68 29.03
C THR A 402 19.61 19.36 29.67
N TYR A 403 20.83 18.87 29.41
CA TYR A 403 21.32 17.64 30.05
C TYR A 403 21.52 17.79 31.56
N ARG A 404 22.00 18.94 32.03
CA ARG A 404 22.14 19.20 33.47
C ARG A 404 20.78 19.25 34.16
N ASP A 405 19.77 19.85 33.54
CA ASP A 405 18.41 19.90 34.08
C ASP A 405 17.81 18.49 34.20
N LEU A 406 18.09 17.60 33.23
CA LEU A 406 17.68 16.20 33.28
C LEU A 406 18.38 15.45 34.42
N ILE A 407 19.69 15.64 34.59
CA ILE A 407 20.47 15.02 35.68
C ILE A 407 20.04 15.58 37.05
N ALA A 408 19.62 16.84 37.13
CA ALA A 408 19.12 17.44 38.36
C ALA A 408 17.77 16.83 38.77
N LYS A 409 16.91 16.47 37.80
CA LYS A 409 15.65 15.76 38.04
C LYS A 409 15.88 14.28 38.40
N ASP A 410 16.74 13.59 37.65
CA ASP A 410 17.16 12.23 37.93
C ASP A 410 18.69 12.09 37.87
N SER A 411 19.32 12.03 39.05
CA SER A 411 20.76 11.86 39.19
C SER A 411 21.29 10.52 38.65
N GLN A 412 20.42 9.54 38.39
CA GLN A 412 20.78 8.23 37.83
C GLN A 412 20.56 8.14 36.32
N ASN A 413 20.01 9.17 35.68
CA ASN A 413 19.79 9.20 34.23
C ASN A 413 21.12 9.11 33.48
N THR A 414 21.44 7.90 33.04
CA THR A 414 22.71 7.58 32.40
C THR A 414 22.79 8.13 30.98
N ASP A 415 21.65 8.22 30.28
CA ASP A 415 21.59 8.75 28.92
C ASP A 415 21.86 10.26 28.92
N ALA A 416 21.33 11.00 29.91
CA ALA A 416 21.63 12.41 30.10
C ALA A 416 23.11 12.64 30.44
N LYS A 417 23.70 11.82 31.32
CA LYS A 417 25.15 11.89 31.64
C LYS A 417 26.02 11.61 30.41
N LEU A 418 25.65 10.62 29.58
CA LEU A 418 26.36 10.33 28.33
C LEU A 418 26.23 11.48 27.32
N GLY A 419 25.03 12.02 27.16
CA GLY A 419 24.78 13.18 26.31
C GLY A 419 25.58 14.41 26.75
N LEU A 420 25.60 14.71 28.05
CA LEU A 420 26.43 15.76 28.62
C LEU A 420 27.93 15.50 28.40
N TYR A 421 28.39 14.26 28.59
CA TYR A 421 29.78 13.89 28.30
C TYR A 421 30.17 14.23 26.86
N TYR A 422 29.37 13.82 25.86
CA TYR A 422 29.66 14.13 24.45
C TYR A 422 29.58 15.62 24.15
N THR A 423 28.66 16.34 24.82
CA THR A 423 28.53 17.80 24.68
C THR A 423 29.77 18.51 25.21
N LEU A 424 30.26 18.13 26.39
CA LEU A 424 31.47 18.69 27.00
C LEU A 424 32.73 18.39 26.16
N GLN A 425 32.80 17.20 25.55
CA GLN A 425 33.88 16.86 24.60
C GLN A 425 33.86 17.77 23.38
N GLN A 426 32.69 17.99 22.76
CA GLN A 426 32.53 18.89 21.61
C GLN A 426 32.78 20.36 21.98
N ALA A 427 32.53 20.75 23.24
CA ALA A 427 32.81 22.08 23.79
C ALA A 427 34.27 22.27 24.27
N HIS A 428 35.15 21.28 24.04
CA HIS A 428 36.54 21.28 24.50
C HIS A 428 36.73 21.36 26.03
N LYS A 429 35.70 21.01 26.82
CA LYS A 429 35.72 20.94 28.30
C LYS A 429 36.18 19.56 28.79
N GLY A 430 37.36 19.12 28.35
CA GLY A 430 37.85 17.75 28.53
C GLY A 430 37.99 17.28 29.99
N ALA A 431 38.43 18.17 30.89
CA ALA A 431 38.59 17.84 32.31
C ALA A 431 37.25 17.54 33.00
N GLU A 432 36.23 18.35 32.71
CA GLU A 432 34.88 18.17 33.25
C GLU A 432 34.21 16.92 32.67
N ALA A 433 34.40 16.66 31.37
CA ALA A 433 33.93 15.44 30.74
C ALA A 433 34.54 14.17 31.39
N GLN A 434 35.82 14.21 31.78
CA GLN A 434 36.47 13.09 32.47
C GLN A 434 35.92 12.87 33.88
N GLN A 435 35.64 13.94 34.64
CA GLN A 435 35.01 13.85 35.96
C GLN A 435 33.61 13.24 35.84
N LEU A 436 32.81 13.72 34.88
CA LEU A 436 31.47 13.19 34.60
C LEU A 436 31.51 11.70 34.23
N LEU A 437 32.49 11.28 33.42
CA LEU A 437 32.65 9.88 33.02
C LEU A 437 32.83 8.93 34.22
N GLN A 438 33.42 9.38 35.33
CA GLN A 438 33.54 8.58 36.55
C GLN A 438 32.19 8.29 37.21
N THR A 439 31.21 9.20 37.03
CA THR A 439 29.84 9.06 37.58
C THR A 439 28.94 8.15 36.75
N ILE A 440 29.41 7.71 35.56
CA ILE A 440 28.72 6.77 34.68
C ILE A 440 29.17 5.34 35.04
N PRO A 441 28.25 4.36 35.18
CA PRO A 441 28.59 2.97 35.44
C PRO A 441 29.57 2.41 34.40
N ALA A 442 30.58 1.66 34.84
CA ALA A 442 31.71 1.24 33.98
C ALA A 442 31.28 0.47 32.71
N ASN A 443 30.22 -0.33 32.79
CA ASN A 443 29.64 -1.09 31.69
C ASN A 443 28.85 -0.23 30.67
N LYS A 444 28.52 1.02 31.03
CA LYS A 444 27.75 1.98 30.21
C LYS A 444 28.63 3.12 29.65
N ARG A 445 29.90 3.19 30.04
CA ARG A 445 30.85 4.18 29.51
C ARG A 445 31.11 3.93 28.01
N PRO A 446 31.32 4.98 27.18
CA PRO A 446 31.63 4.82 25.76
C PRO A 446 32.86 3.92 25.55
N LYS A 447 32.73 2.92 24.67
CA LYS A 447 33.82 1.94 24.38
C LYS A 447 35.08 2.56 23.76
N VAL A 448 35.03 3.83 23.35
CA VAL A 448 36.17 4.56 22.78
C VAL A 448 37.30 4.78 23.81
N TYR A 449 37.08 4.58 25.11
CA TYR A 449 38.15 4.68 26.12
C TYR A 449 38.03 3.67 27.27
N ALA A 450 37.80 2.39 26.95
CA ALA A 450 38.05 1.30 27.89
C ALA A 450 39.47 0.73 27.68
N GLY A 451 40.48 1.56 27.97
CA GLY A 451 41.90 1.18 27.88
C GLY A 451 42.75 2.44 27.79
N ILE A 452 43.68 2.60 28.73
CA ILE A 452 44.73 3.62 28.85
C ILE A 452 44.85 4.57 27.63
N ASN A 453 44.42 5.83 27.78
CA ASN A 453 44.58 6.84 26.73
C ASN A 453 46.06 7.25 26.61
N VAL A 454 46.66 7.03 25.44
CA VAL A 454 48.06 7.37 25.15
C VAL A 454 48.23 8.67 24.37
N ASP A 455 47.14 9.35 24.00
CA ASP A 455 47.20 10.64 23.29
C ASP A 455 47.96 11.73 24.07
N PRO A 456 47.89 11.83 25.42
CA PRO A 456 48.75 12.76 26.16
C PRO A 456 50.24 12.50 25.93
N LEU A 457 50.66 11.23 25.85
CA LEU A 457 52.05 10.86 25.57
C LEU A 457 52.44 11.19 24.12
N ARG A 458 51.52 10.99 23.16
CA ARG A 458 51.73 11.38 21.76
C ARG A 458 51.87 12.89 21.59
N GLN A 459 51.04 13.68 22.29
CA GLN A 459 51.14 15.14 22.28
C GLN A 459 52.45 15.63 22.91
N GLN A 460 52.87 15.05 24.04
CA GLN A 460 54.17 15.36 24.65
C GLN A 460 55.34 14.99 23.73
N ALA A 461 55.25 13.87 23.02
CA ALA A 461 56.25 13.47 22.03
C ALA A 461 56.32 14.48 20.87
N ALA A 462 55.17 14.94 20.36
CA ALA A 462 55.12 15.98 19.33
C ALA A 462 55.74 17.31 19.81
N GLN A 463 55.48 17.71 21.07
CA GLN A 463 56.11 18.90 21.67
C GLN A 463 57.63 18.74 21.81
N ALA A 464 58.11 17.55 22.20
CA ALA A 464 59.54 17.27 22.28
C ALA A 464 60.22 17.35 20.91
N LEU A 465 59.56 16.87 19.84
CA LEU A 465 60.06 17.03 18.47
C LEU A 465 60.14 18.51 18.05
N GLN A 466 59.11 19.30 18.35
CA GLN A 466 59.11 20.74 18.07
C GLN A 466 60.22 21.47 18.83
N ALA A 467 60.58 20.99 20.01
CA ALA A 467 61.70 21.49 20.81
C ALA A 467 63.08 20.98 20.34
N GLY A 468 63.15 20.19 19.27
CA GLY A 468 64.41 19.65 18.73
C GLY A 468 64.97 18.44 19.49
N ASP A 469 64.15 17.76 20.30
CA ASP A 469 64.55 16.58 21.08
C ASP A 469 63.81 15.31 20.59
N PRO A 470 64.28 14.69 19.50
CA PRO A 470 63.65 13.49 18.93
C PRO A 470 63.86 12.24 19.80
N GLN A 471 64.89 12.20 20.64
CA GLN A 471 65.16 11.07 21.52
C GLN A 471 64.12 10.99 22.64
N ARG A 472 63.80 12.13 23.27
CA ARG A 472 62.72 12.21 24.26
C ARG A 472 61.37 11.89 23.66
N ALA A 473 61.10 12.35 22.44
CA ALA A 473 59.88 12.03 21.71
C ALA A 473 59.75 10.51 21.49
N MET A 474 60.83 9.85 21.05
CA MET A 474 60.84 8.40 20.85
C MET A 474 60.59 7.62 22.14
N ASN A 475 61.21 8.03 23.26
CA ASN A 475 60.99 7.39 24.57
C ASN A 475 59.52 7.51 25.04
N LEU A 476 58.90 8.67 24.82
CA LEU A 476 57.49 8.90 25.15
C LEU A 476 56.56 8.02 24.31
N LEU A 477 56.85 7.85 23.02
CA LEU A 477 56.09 6.98 22.14
C LEU A 477 56.32 5.49 22.44
N GLN A 478 57.53 5.08 22.86
CA GLN A 478 57.77 3.73 23.35
C GLN A 478 56.94 3.44 24.62
N LEU A 479 56.87 4.38 25.56
CA LEU A 479 56.00 4.26 26.73
C LEU A 479 54.52 4.20 26.34
N ALA A 480 54.10 5.00 25.34
CA ALA A 480 52.75 4.93 24.78
C ALA A 480 52.48 3.54 24.18
N LEU A 481 53.42 2.97 23.44
CA LEU A 481 53.27 1.65 22.83
C LEU A 481 53.28 0.52 23.86
N GLN A 482 54.06 0.62 24.94
CA GLN A 482 54.00 -0.33 26.05
C GLN A 482 52.63 -0.32 26.73
N LYS A 483 52.02 0.86 26.89
CA LYS A 483 50.67 1.03 27.45
C LYS A 483 49.57 0.55 26.50
N GLN A 484 49.76 0.72 25.19
CA GLN A 484 48.81 0.30 24.17
C GLN A 484 49.53 -0.32 22.96
N PRO A 485 49.89 -1.62 23.02
CA PRO A 485 50.69 -2.28 21.99
C PRO A 485 50.05 -2.29 20.59
N SER A 486 48.74 -2.19 20.52
CA SER A 486 47.95 -2.18 19.28
C SER A 486 47.69 -0.79 18.71
N ASN A 487 48.18 0.30 19.34
CA ASN A 487 47.91 1.66 18.85
C ASN A 487 48.73 1.95 17.57
N ILE A 488 48.04 2.04 16.44
CA ILE A 488 48.69 2.25 15.13
C ILE A 488 49.16 3.68 14.90
N TRP A 489 48.57 4.66 15.60
CA TRP A 489 48.95 6.06 15.46
C TRP A 489 50.27 6.34 16.18
N VAL A 490 50.53 5.67 17.31
CA VAL A 490 51.85 5.70 17.96
C VAL A 490 52.94 5.16 17.03
N ARG A 491 52.67 4.05 16.32
CA ARG A 491 53.63 3.47 15.36
C ARG A 491 53.88 4.40 14.16
N LEU A 492 52.83 5.06 13.66
CA LEU A 492 52.97 6.08 12.60
C LEU A 492 53.83 7.27 13.07
N ASP A 493 53.58 7.79 14.28
CA ASP A 493 54.37 8.89 14.84
C ASP A 493 55.85 8.48 15.00
N MET A 494 56.13 7.27 15.48
CA MET A 494 57.50 6.73 15.56
C MET A 494 58.15 6.64 14.17
N ALA A 495 57.43 6.14 13.15
CA ALA A 495 57.94 6.03 11.79
C ALA A 495 58.29 7.40 11.20
N ARG A 496 57.48 8.43 11.46
CA ARG A 496 57.77 9.82 11.03
C ARG A 496 59.04 10.36 11.68
N ILE A 497 59.27 10.10 12.97
CA ILE A 497 60.51 10.51 13.65
C ILE A 497 61.72 9.81 13.03
N LEU A 498 61.65 8.48 12.84
CA LEU A 498 62.72 7.72 12.19
C LEU A 498 63.02 8.26 10.78
N GLN A 499 61.99 8.57 10.01
CA GLN A 499 62.14 9.18 8.68
C GLN A 499 62.84 10.55 8.74
N GLN A 500 62.51 11.40 9.73
CA GLN A 500 63.16 12.69 9.94
C GLN A 500 64.62 12.56 10.39
N GLN A 501 64.97 11.51 11.13
CA GLN A 501 66.33 11.22 11.59
C GLN A 501 67.22 10.58 10.50
N GLY A 502 66.66 10.25 9.33
CA GLY A 502 67.38 9.61 8.23
C GLY A 502 67.29 8.07 8.24
N ASP A 503 66.65 7.47 9.24
CA ASP A 503 66.47 6.02 9.39
C ASP A 503 65.27 5.48 8.59
N GLY A 504 65.18 5.87 7.32
CA GLY A 504 64.02 5.56 6.47
C GLY A 504 63.78 4.05 6.24
N ALA A 505 64.83 3.22 6.31
CA ALA A 505 64.69 1.77 6.21
C ALA A 505 63.92 1.18 7.40
N GLN A 506 64.21 1.65 8.62
CA GLN A 506 63.50 1.20 9.83
C GLN A 506 62.07 1.73 9.85
N ALA A 507 61.88 3.00 9.48
CA ALA A 507 60.55 3.61 9.37
C ALA A 507 59.65 2.83 8.41
N GLN A 508 60.20 2.43 7.25
CA GLN A 508 59.47 1.61 6.29
C GLN A 508 59.15 0.22 6.85
N SER A 509 60.10 -0.46 7.49
CA SER A 509 59.86 -1.79 8.05
C SER A 509 58.72 -1.74 9.08
N LEU A 510 58.72 -0.72 9.94
CA LEU A 510 57.68 -0.51 10.95
C LEU A 510 56.29 -0.36 10.31
N MET A 511 56.16 0.50 9.30
CA MET A 511 54.85 0.76 8.67
C MET A 511 54.42 -0.34 7.70
N SER A 512 55.36 -1.09 7.12
CA SER A 512 55.04 -2.27 6.30
C SER A 512 54.38 -3.36 7.16
N ALA A 513 54.89 -3.59 8.37
CA ALA A 513 54.27 -4.52 9.32
C ALA A 513 52.86 -4.07 9.75
N VAL A 514 52.63 -2.76 9.89
CA VAL A 514 51.30 -2.19 10.15
C VAL A 514 50.35 -2.49 8.98
N GLY A 515 50.77 -2.24 7.74
CA GLY A 515 49.96 -2.53 6.54
C GLY A 515 49.61 -4.02 6.39
N GLN A 516 50.57 -4.91 6.66
CA GLN A 516 50.38 -6.38 6.58
C GLN A 516 49.40 -6.91 7.63
N SER A 517 49.27 -6.23 8.78
CA SER A 517 48.33 -6.64 9.84
C SER A 517 46.86 -6.54 9.38
N GLY A 518 46.58 -5.87 8.27
CA GLY A 518 45.25 -5.73 7.68
C GLY A 518 44.32 -4.81 8.49
N GLY A 519 43.13 -4.56 7.96
CA GLY A 519 42.13 -3.68 8.57
C GLY A 519 42.18 -2.23 8.05
N PRO A 520 41.02 -1.53 7.95
CA PRO A 520 40.95 -0.21 7.29
C PRO A 520 41.89 0.85 7.89
N ASP A 521 41.99 0.93 9.21
CA ASP A 521 42.80 1.97 9.87
C ASP A 521 44.31 1.70 9.76
N ASN A 522 44.71 0.43 9.77
CA ASN A 522 46.11 0.02 9.60
C ASN A 522 46.59 0.29 8.17
N LEU A 523 45.77 -0.09 7.18
CA LEU A 523 46.02 0.18 5.76
C LEU A 523 46.07 1.69 5.51
N TYR A 524 45.17 2.46 6.13
CA TYR A 524 45.16 3.91 6.00
C TYR A 524 46.40 4.57 6.62
N ALA A 525 46.82 4.18 7.83
CA ALA A 525 48.03 4.71 8.46
C ALA A 525 49.30 4.36 7.66
N ALA A 526 49.41 3.14 7.15
CA ALA A 526 50.50 2.74 6.26
C ALA A 526 50.49 3.53 4.94
N ALA A 527 49.31 3.78 4.36
CA ALA A 527 49.16 4.58 3.15
C ALA A 527 49.54 6.05 3.38
N LEU A 528 49.18 6.63 4.52
CA LEU A 528 49.61 7.99 4.92
C LEU A 528 51.13 8.09 4.95
N PHE A 529 51.81 7.16 5.61
CA PHE A 529 53.27 7.14 5.66
C PHE A 529 53.91 6.96 4.27
N ALA A 530 53.36 6.06 3.45
CA ALA A 530 53.82 5.87 2.07
C ALA A 530 53.63 7.13 1.21
N SER A 531 52.51 7.84 1.39
CA SER A 531 52.23 9.13 0.75
C SER A 531 53.23 10.21 1.18
N GLU A 532 53.49 10.34 2.49
CA GLU A 532 54.45 11.31 3.05
C GLU A 532 55.89 11.07 2.55
N THR A 533 56.23 9.81 2.27
CA THR A 533 57.54 9.40 1.74
C THR A 533 57.57 9.33 0.20
N LYS A 534 56.55 9.88 -0.48
CA LYS A 534 56.40 9.93 -1.95
C LYS A 534 56.39 8.55 -2.65
N ARG A 535 56.01 7.50 -1.93
CA ARG A 535 55.84 6.13 -2.45
C ARG A 535 54.41 5.93 -2.93
N TRP A 536 54.04 6.70 -3.96
CA TRP A 536 52.67 6.83 -4.42
C TRP A 536 52.03 5.51 -4.83
N SER A 537 52.75 4.66 -5.56
CA SER A 537 52.25 3.33 -5.97
C SER A 537 51.95 2.42 -4.79
N THR A 538 52.78 2.46 -3.74
CA THR A 538 52.55 1.70 -2.50
C THR A 538 51.34 2.24 -1.75
N ALA A 539 51.22 3.56 -1.61
CA ALA A 539 50.06 4.20 -0.98
C ALA A 539 48.76 3.86 -1.71
N SER A 540 48.79 3.87 -3.05
CA SER A 540 47.67 3.54 -3.94
C SER A 540 47.19 2.10 -3.73
N GLN A 541 48.11 1.13 -3.71
CA GLN A 541 47.81 -0.29 -3.45
C GLN A 541 47.22 -0.53 -2.04
N LEU A 542 47.78 0.13 -1.02
CA LEU A 542 47.27 0.04 0.35
C LEU A 542 45.85 0.59 0.46
N LEU A 543 45.55 1.72 -0.19
CA LEU A 543 44.21 2.32 -0.20
C LEU A 543 43.23 1.49 -1.02
N ALA A 544 43.67 0.91 -2.15
CA ALA A 544 42.87 0.01 -2.96
C ALA A 544 42.40 -1.22 -2.17
N SER A 545 43.23 -1.69 -1.23
CA SER A 545 42.93 -2.83 -0.34
C SER A 545 41.83 -2.52 0.69
N ILE A 546 41.44 -1.25 0.87
CA ILE A 546 40.32 -0.86 1.73
C ILE A 546 39.02 -0.90 0.91
N PRO A 547 38.03 -1.75 1.26
CA PRO A 547 36.75 -1.82 0.54
C PRO A 547 36.02 -0.47 0.47
N PRO A 548 35.39 -0.10 -0.66
CA PRO A 548 34.76 1.22 -0.84
C PRO A 548 33.73 1.59 0.24
N ASN A 549 32.93 0.62 0.69
CA ASN A 549 31.93 0.79 1.75
C ASN A 549 32.54 1.00 3.16
N ARG A 550 33.84 0.75 3.32
CA ARG A 550 34.59 0.94 4.57
C ARG A 550 35.44 2.21 4.55
N ARG A 551 35.49 2.94 3.44
CA ARG A 551 36.26 4.19 3.33
C ARG A 551 35.49 5.36 3.92
N ASN A 552 36.11 6.06 4.87
CA ASN A 552 35.61 7.34 5.35
C ASN A 552 36.02 8.50 4.41
N ARG A 553 35.65 9.74 4.74
CA ARG A 553 35.99 10.92 3.92
C ARG A 553 37.52 11.09 3.79
N ALA A 554 38.26 11.06 4.89
CA ALA A 554 39.71 11.23 4.88
C ALA A 554 40.44 10.17 4.02
N MET A 555 39.99 8.91 4.07
CA MET A 555 40.51 7.84 3.22
C MET A 555 40.26 8.08 1.74
N ARG A 556 39.09 8.63 1.37
CA ARG A 556 38.77 8.98 -0.02
C ARG A 556 39.58 10.19 -0.50
N ASP A 557 39.73 11.20 0.34
CA ASP A 557 40.50 12.40 0.04
C ASP A 557 41.98 12.05 -0.17
N LEU A 558 42.54 11.19 0.70
CA LEU A 558 43.91 10.68 0.52
C LEU A 558 44.03 9.83 -0.74
N ALA A 559 43.07 8.96 -1.05
CA ALA A 559 43.10 8.15 -2.27
C ALA A 559 43.09 9.01 -3.55
N ALA A 560 42.31 10.10 -3.56
CA ALA A 560 42.32 11.05 -4.66
C ALA A 560 43.68 11.76 -4.79
N SER A 561 44.24 12.25 -3.67
CA SER A 561 45.54 12.91 -3.65
C SER A 561 46.68 11.97 -4.08
N VAL A 562 46.69 10.73 -3.58
CA VAL A 562 47.69 9.71 -3.92
C VAL A 562 47.62 9.35 -5.41
N ASN A 563 46.42 9.13 -5.97
CA ASN A 563 46.25 8.83 -7.39
C ASN A 563 46.73 9.99 -8.27
N PHE A 564 46.40 11.24 -7.90
CA PHE A 564 46.90 12.42 -8.59
C PHE A 564 48.44 12.48 -8.57
N ASN A 565 49.05 12.33 -7.40
CA ASN A 565 50.51 12.39 -7.26
C ASN A 565 51.23 11.20 -7.91
N GLU A 566 50.62 10.01 -7.95
CA GLU A 566 51.14 8.85 -8.68
C GLU A 566 51.23 9.13 -10.18
N GLN A 567 50.17 9.69 -10.76
CA GLN A 567 50.14 10.06 -12.18
C GLN A 567 51.09 11.22 -12.50
N MET A 568 51.19 12.23 -11.62
CA MET A 568 52.19 13.30 -11.76
C MET A 568 53.62 12.72 -11.75
N SER A 569 53.93 11.83 -10.82
CA SER A 569 55.24 11.16 -10.75
C SER A 569 55.54 10.30 -11.99
N SER A 570 54.53 9.64 -12.55
CA SER A 570 54.64 8.90 -13.81
C SER A 570 54.92 9.83 -15.00
N ALA A 571 54.22 10.96 -15.08
CA ALA A 571 54.47 11.99 -16.10
C ALA A 571 55.89 12.56 -15.97
N GLU A 572 56.36 12.85 -14.76
CA GLU A 572 57.74 13.27 -14.50
C GLU A 572 58.78 12.25 -14.97
N ALA A 573 58.55 10.96 -14.71
CA ALA A 573 59.43 9.91 -15.19
C ALA A 573 59.49 9.86 -16.73
N TYR A 574 58.35 10.01 -17.43
CA TYR A 574 58.33 10.13 -18.88
C TYR A 574 59.07 11.38 -19.39
N MET A 575 58.94 12.50 -18.69
CA MET A 575 59.69 13.73 -19.01
C MET A 575 61.20 13.52 -18.89
N GLN A 576 61.66 12.87 -17.82
CA GLN A 576 63.08 12.56 -17.61
C GLN A 576 63.64 11.58 -18.65
N GLN A 577 62.79 10.68 -19.15
CA GLN A 577 63.14 9.74 -20.23
C GLN A 577 63.05 10.37 -21.63
N GLY A 578 62.64 11.64 -21.75
CA GLY A 578 62.44 12.31 -23.04
C GLY A 578 61.16 11.91 -23.79
N ASN A 579 60.29 11.09 -23.19
CA ASN A 579 59.02 10.68 -23.78
C ASN A 579 57.92 11.72 -23.57
N ARG A 580 58.02 12.83 -24.32
CA ARG A 580 57.09 13.96 -24.23
C ARG A 580 55.62 13.57 -24.49
N THR A 581 55.37 12.69 -25.45
CA THR A 581 54.01 12.29 -25.83
C THR A 581 53.30 11.55 -24.69
N ALA A 582 53.99 10.59 -24.05
CA ALA A 582 53.42 9.87 -22.91
C ALA A 582 53.16 10.80 -21.73
N ALA A 583 54.12 11.68 -21.40
CA ALA A 583 53.95 12.67 -20.34
C ALA A 583 52.74 13.59 -20.59
N LEU A 584 52.60 14.16 -21.80
CA LEU A 584 51.47 15.01 -22.16
C LEU A 584 50.12 14.27 -22.06
N ASN A 585 50.06 13.02 -22.51
CA ASN A 585 48.83 12.23 -22.43
C ASN A 585 48.41 12.00 -20.97
N THR A 586 49.34 11.67 -20.08
CA THR A 586 49.07 11.51 -18.64
C THR A 586 48.59 12.83 -18.02
N LEU A 587 49.27 13.95 -18.26
CA LEU A 587 48.89 15.24 -17.69
C LEU A 587 47.54 15.75 -18.22
N ARG A 588 47.23 15.53 -19.51
CA ARG A 588 45.92 15.89 -20.07
C ARG A 588 44.78 15.10 -19.46
N ALA A 589 44.99 13.81 -19.17
CA ALA A 589 44.00 13.01 -18.47
C ALA A 589 43.73 13.57 -17.06
N LEU A 590 44.79 13.94 -16.33
CA LEU A 590 44.65 14.60 -15.02
C LEU A 590 43.91 15.95 -15.12
N ALA A 591 44.12 16.71 -16.20
CA ALA A 591 43.47 18.01 -16.40
C ALA A 591 41.95 17.91 -16.64
N GLN A 592 41.43 16.74 -17.04
CA GLN A 592 39.98 16.52 -17.15
C GLN A 592 39.30 16.42 -15.79
N THR A 593 40.01 15.94 -14.77
CA THR A 593 39.54 15.84 -13.37
C THR A 593 40.54 16.54 -12.45
N PRO A 594 40.60 17.89 -12.48
CA PRO A 594 41.63 18.63 -11.77
C PRO A 594 41.59 18.38 -10.26
N PRO A 595 42.75 18.40 -9.58
CA PRO A 595 42.81 18.35 -8.13
C PRO A 595 42.14 19.59 -7.51
N SER A 596 41.67 19.47 -6.26
CA SER A 596 41.02 20.58 -5.56
C SER A 596 42.00 21.58 -4.93
N ALA A 597 43.22 21.14 -4.61
CA ALA A 597 44.23 21.98 -3.98
C ALA A 597 44.87 22.94 -5.02
N PRO A 598 44.92 24.27 -4.76
CA PRO A 598 45.49 25.23 -5.71
C PRO A 598 46.96 24.95 -6.09
N SER A 599 47.76 24.46 -5.15
CA SER A 599 49.16 24.11 -5.40
C SER A 599 49.29 22.96 -6.40
N ASP A 600 48.48 21.91 -6.26
CA ASP A 600 48.45 20.76 -7.16
C ASP A 600 47.99 21.14 -8.58
N VAL A 601 46.98 22.01 -8.68
CA VAL A 601 46.55 22.60 -9.96
C VAL A 601 47.69 23.35 -10.63
N GLY A 602 48.42 24.16 -9.84
CA GLY A 602 49.57 24.92 -10.32
C GLY A 602 50.68 24.03 -10.84
N ASN A 603 51.03 22.97 -10.12
CA ASN A 603 52.06 22.02 -10.54
C ASN A 603 51.67 21.29 -11.84
N LEU A 604 50.43 20.81 -11.95
CA LEU A 604 49.90 20.19 -13.17
C LEU A 604 49.94 21.17 -14.36
N ALA A 605 49.46 22.41 -14.16
CA ALA A 605 49.47 23.44 -15.20
C ALA A 605 50.91 23.80 -15.62
N GLN A 606 51.84 23.85 -14.66
CA GLN A 606 53.24 24.15 -14.94
C GLN A 606 53.90 23.06 -15.78
N ASP A 607 53.64 21.79 -15.50
CA ASP A 607 54.22 20.69 -16.29
C ASP A 607 53.59 20.59 -17.69
N LEU A 608 52.28 20.85 -17.82
CA LEU A 608 51.63 21.01 -19.13
C LEU A 608 52.28 22.13 -19.95
N LEU A 609 52.57 23.27 -19.31
CA LEU A 609 53.20 24.41 -19.96
C LEU A 609 54.65 24.11 -20.38
N LYS A 610 55.45 23.45 -19.53
CA LYS A 610 56.82 22.99 -19.89
C LYS A 610 56.80 22.07 -21.10
N LEU A 611 55.76 21.23 -21.22
CA LEU A 611 55.55 20.35 -22.36
C LEU A 611 54.78 21.03 -23.52
N GLY A 612 54.67 22.35 -23.52
CA GLY A 612 54.15 23.17 -24.61
C GLY A 612 52.62 23.22 -24.75
N ASP A 613 51.87 22.63 -23.81
CA ASP A 613 50.41 22.71 -23.80
C ASP A 613 49.92 23.92 -22.99
N SER A 614 50.22 25.11 -23.51
CA SER A 614 49.84 26.36 -22.86
C SER A 614 48.33 26.56 -22.76
N ALA A 615 47.56 26.04 -23.72
CA ALA A 615 46.11 26.21 -23.74
C ALA A 615 45.44 25.49 -22.57
N THR A 616 45.82 24.22 -22.34
CA THR A 616 45.27 23.42 -21.24
C THR A 616 45.75 23.96 -19.90
N ALA A 617 47.03 24.33 -19.79
CA ALA A 617 47.61 24.92 -18.58
C ALA A 617 46.86 26.19 -18.12
N VAL A 618 46.66 27.15 -19.04
CA VAL A 618 45.95 28.40 -18.74
C VAL A 618 44.48 28.14 -18.41
N SER A 619 43.82 27.23 -19.14
CA SER A 619 42.43 26.86 -18.84
C SER A 619 42.28 26.30 -17.43
N LEU A 620 43.22 25.45 -17.00
CA LEU A 620 43.22 24.85 -15.68
C LEU A 620 43.33 25.91 -14.57
N VAL A 621 44.28 26.83 -14.73
CA VAL A 621 44.49 27.95 -13.79
C VAL A 621 43.26 28.86 -13.72
N ARG A 622 42.72 29.29 -14.86
CA ARG A 622 41.54 30.15 -14.91
C ARG A 622 40.34 29.50 -14.23
N ASN A 623 40.13 28.21 -14.45
CA ASN A 623 39.03 27.48 -13.82
C ASN A 623 39.20 27.40 -12.30
N ASN A 624 40.41 27.10 -11.81
CA ASN A 624 40.67 27.06 -10.37
C ASN A 624 40.50 28.44 -9.71
N MET A 625 41.03 29.51 -10.32
CA MET A 625 40.88 30.87 -9.80
C MET A 625 39.42 31.35 -9.80
N ARG A 626 38.59 30.93 -10.78
CA ARG A 626 37.14 31.22 -10.82
C ARG A 626 36.36 30.50 -9.74
N ASN A 627 36.79 29.31 -9.31
CA ASN A 627 36.14 28.52 -8.26
C ASN A 627 36.34 29.09 -6.85
N GLY A 628 37.07 30.20 -6.71
CA GLY A 628 37.30 30.91 -5.46
C GLY A 628 38.68 30.66 -4.86
N VAL A 629 39.04 31.54 -3.92
CA VAL A 629 40.34 31.54 -3.23
C VAL A 629 40.29 30.55 -2.06
N ASN A 630 41.07 29.48 -2.14
CA ASN A 630 41.14 28.40 -1.15
C ASN A 630 42.58 28.17 -0.67
N GLY A 631 43.25 29.22 -0.21
CA GLY A 631 44.65 29.19 0.22
C GLY A 631 45.26 30.58 0.35
N ASN A 632 46.56 30.63 0.64
CA ASN A 632 47.35 31.87 0.57
C ASN A 632 47.99 32.02 -0.82
N VAL A 633 48.64 33.15 -1.07
CA VAL A 633 49.29 33.44 -2.37
C VAL A 633 50.38 32.42 -2.73
N GLY A 634 51.02 31.81 -1.72
CA GLY A 634 52.01 30.75 -1.92
C GLY A 634 51.40 29.51 -2.59
N ASP A 635 50.18 29.13 -2.22
CA ASP A 635 49.46 27.99 -2.83
C ASP A 635 49.15 28.23 -4.32
N TYR A 636 49.05 29.49 -4.74
CA TYR A 636 48.79 29.89 -6.13
C TYR A 636 50.07 30.28 -6.89
N ALA A 637 51.26 30.19 -6.28
CA ALA A 637 52.51 30.66 -6.87
C ALA A 637 52.80 30.03 -8.25
N ALA A 638 52.64 28.71 -8.38
CA ALA A 638 52.84 28.01 -9.65
C ALA A 638 51.79 28.41 -10.70
N GLN A 639 50.53 28.64 -10.31
CA GLN A 639 49.48 29.09 -11.20
C GLN A 639 49.75 30.52 -11.74
N ILE A 640 50.22 31.42 -10.86
CA ILE A 640 50.66 32.77 -11.23
C ILE A 640 51.84 32.69 -12.20
N GLY A 641 52.81 31.80 -11.93
CA GLY A 641 53.91 31.52 -12.84
C GLY A 641 53.46 31.07 -14.23
N VAL A 642 52.44 30.21 -14.31
CA VAL A 642 51.84 29.76 -15.58
C VAL A 642 51.20 30.92 -16.35
N LEU A 643 50.42 31.78 -15.69
CA LEU A 643 49.83 32.96 -16.34
C LEU A 643 50.90 33.89 -16.89
N ASN A 644 51.95 34.15 -16.10
CA ASN A 644 53.05 35.03 -16.51
C ASN A 644 53.82 34.48 -17.70
N GLN A 645 54.19 33.18 -17.67
CA GLN A 645 54.88 32.53 -18.78
C GLN A 645 54.02 32.44 -20.04
N ALA A 646 52.69 32.42 -19.90
CA ALA A 646 51.74 32.50 -21.02
C ALA A 646 51.48 33.94 -21.50
N GLY A 647 52.12 34.96 -20.92
CA GLY A 647 51.95 36.37 -21.28
C GLY A 647 50.70 37.05 -20.71
N LEU A 648 50.02 36.42 -19.74
CA LEU A 648 48.79 36.88 -19.11
C LEU A 648 49.06 37.66 -17.81
N ASN A 649 50.06 38.54 -17.83
CA ASN A 649 50.54 39.28 -16.66
C ASN A 649 49.44 40.11 -15.98
N GLY A 650 48.50 40.66 -16.76
CA GLY A 650 47.37 41.42 -16.22
C GLY A 650 46.41 40.55 -15.39
N GLU A 651 46.19 39.29 -15.77
CA GLU A 651 45.36 38.35 -14.99
C GLU A 651 46.08 37.92 -13.71
N ALA A 652 47.39 37.67 -13.80
CA ALA A 652 48.22 37.37 -12.64
C ALA A 652 48.20 38.52 -11.60
N GLU A 653 48.38 39.76 -12.04
CA GLU A 653 48.37 40.93 -11.18
C GLU A 653 46.97 41.19 -10.59
N ALA A 654 45.91 41.01 -11.38
CA ALA A 654 44.54 41.11 -10.88
C ALA A 654 44.25 40.08 -9.78
N PHE A 655 44.77 38.85 -9.92
CA PHE A 655 44.62 37.81 -8.90
C PHE A 655 45.45 38.10 -7.65
N LEU A 656 46.68 38.60 -7.80
CA LEU A 656 47.53 39.05 -6.68
C LEU A 656 46.91 40.20 -5.87
N ASN A 657 46.08 41.02 -6.49
CA ASN A 657 45.34 42.10 -5.84
C ASN A 657 43.93 41.70 -5.38
N ASN A 658 43.54 40.42 -5.54
CA ASN A 658 42.25 39.94 -5.08
C ASN A 658 42.15 40.11 -3.54
N PRO A 659 41.10 40.78 -3.00
CA PRO A 659 40.99 41.05 -1.57
C PRO A 659 41.09 39.80 -0.69
N LYS A 660 40.60 38.65 -1.18
CA LYS A 660 40.69 37.38 -0.44
C LYS A 660 42.11 36.82 -0.40
N ILE A 661 42.89 36.94 -1.49
CA ILE A 661 44.30 36.53 -1.52
C ILE A 661 45.13 37.44 -0.63
N VAL A 662 44.90 38.76 -0.68
CA VAL A 662 45.61 39.73 0.17
C VAL A 662 45.31 39.46 1.64
N ALA A 663 44.06 39.17 1.99
CA ALA A 663 43.67 38.86 3.36
C ALA A 663 44.23 37.51 3.87
N SER A 664 44.44 36.52 2.99
CA SER A 664 44.92 35.20 3.37
C SER A 664 46.45 35.05 3.32
N SER A 665 47.20 36.10 2.95
CA SER A 665 48.65 36.03 2.72
C SER A 665 49.42 37.04 3.55
N THR A 666 50.68 36.73 3.88
CA THR A 666 51.57 37.68 4.54
C THR A 666 52.15 38.69 3.53
N PRO A 667 52.49 39.92 3.96
CA PRO A 667 53.16 40.89 3.09
C PRO A 667 54.48 40.37 2.49
N ALA A 668 55.22 39.54 3.24
CA ALA A 668 56.45 38.91 2.76
C ALA A 668 56.22 37.85 1.68
N GLU A 669 55.11 37.12 1.71
CA GLU A 669 54.74 36.17 0.65
C GLU A 669 54.31 36.91 -0.63
N LEU A 670 53.45 37.92 -0.50
CA LEU A 670 53.02 38.75 -1.63
C LEU A 670 54.21 39.45 -2.31
N SER A 671 55.12 39.99 -1.50
CA SER A 671 56.34 40.65 -2.00
C SER A 671 57.27 39.66 -2.71
N ARG A 672 57.47 38.45 -2.18
CA ARG A 672 58.30 37.42 -2.84
C ARG A 672 57.74 37.00 -4.20
N ILE A 673 56.44 36.82 -4.32
CA ILE A 673 55.81 36.44 -5.59
C ILE A 673 55.87 37.59 -6.61
N ARG A 674 55.74 38.84 -6.17
CA ARG A 674 55.90 40.03 -7.03
C ARG A 674 57.35 40.29 -7.44
N GLN A 675 58.33 40.06 -6.56
CA GLN A 675 59.75 40.23 -6.90
C GLN A 675 60.25 39.14 -7.85
N GLY A 676 59.74 37.92 -7.75
CA GLY A 676 60.00 36.87 -8.74
C GLY A 676 59.51 37.22 -10.15
N PHE A 677 58.50 38.10 -10.25
CA PHE A 677 57.97 38.62 -11.50
C PHE A 677 58.86 39.70 -12.13
N ASP A 678 59.43 40.62 -11.33
CA ASP A 678 60.30 41.70 -11.84
C ASP A 678 61.62 41.21 -12.44
N HIS A 679 62.15 40.07 -11.97
CA HIS A 679 63.38 39.49 -12.53
C HIS A 679 63.18 38.77 -13.88
N GLN A 680 61.96 38.35 -14.23
CA GLN A 680 61.69 37.70 -15.54
C GLN A 680 61.26 38.69 -16.62
N SER A 681 60.68 39.84 -16.25
CA SER A 681 60.26 40.89 -17.18
C SER A 681 61.39 41.85 -17.59
N GLY A 682 62.51 41.89 -16.86
CA GLY A 682 63.68 42.74 -17.16
C GLY A 682 64.64 42.23 -18.26
N GLY A 683 64.43 41.04 -18.83
CA GLY A 683 65.36 40.40 -19.77
C GLY A 683 65.14 40.68 -21.27
N ARG A 684 64.28 41.64 -21.64
CA ARG A 684 63.98 41.98 -23.05
C ARG A 684 64.17 43.46 -23.36
N PHE A 685 65.28 44.05 -22.93
CA PHE A 685 65.89 45.22 -23.56
C PHE A 685 67.41 45.20 -23.30
N ALA A 686 68.13 44.39 -24.07
CA ALA A 686 69.53 44.55 -24.44
C ALA A 686 69.81 43.68 -25.66
#